data_AF-A0A971K6S7-F1
#
_entry.id   AF-A0A971K6S7-F1
#
_cell.length_a   1.000
_cell.length_b   1.000
_cell.length_c   1.000
_cell.angle_alpha   90.00
_cell.angle_beta   90.00
_cell.angle_gamma   90.00
#
_symmetry.space_group_name_H-M   'P 1'
#
loop_
_entity.id
_entity.type
_entity.pdbx_description
1 polymer ?
#
loop_
_entity_poly.entity_id
_entity_poly.type
_entity_poly.pdbx_seq_one_letter_code
_entity_poly.pdbx_strand_id
1 'polypeptide(L)'
;TNDAFLLNVLSHPSFIKGQCSTDFIEKTPELFDITPKEDKEAKLLRFFGEKAVNESSAVRREFDIPRVPGHGDPFTMSGTRQLLESKGPKAVADWVKSQQKLLITDTTFRDAHQSLMATRLRTYDMLKISEATAALAGDLFSLEMWGGATFDVAYRFLKEDPWKRLEELRRHVPNIMFQMLLRGANAVGYTNYPDNLIREFIQQSAQSGIDVFRIFDSLNWLRGMEIAIDEVLQTGKIVEGCVCYTGDILDESKTKYDLNYYVQTAKEIEKMGAHILGIKDMSGLLKPYAAQMLIKALKESISIPIHLHTHDTSGNGVATLLLAAEAGVDIVDSCFNNMSGLTSQPALNSVVAALQHTKRDTGLNIDGIQELSDYWDDIRPIYEPFESGLKSGTADVYKYEIPGGQYSNLKPQVESFGLGHKFKEVKEMYMKVNAMVGDIVKVTPSSKMVGDLAIFMVKNDLTPENIVEKGKDLAFPDSVVSYFEGMMGQPVGGFPDGLQKIVLKGKEPITCRPGELLPPVDFEAIGKQIAQKHGITPDMRDILSYSLYPKVIDDYIVFKKHYGDLSRMESPLFFYGLKRGVPAEVEVEEGKIFIIQLVSMGKVDSEGYRQVVFEVDGNRRAMNILDKTYRSEKAVSATAMADPANPDEIGASIPGTVSKILVKEGDIFTADKSLIVIEAMKMETSIKPQGNGKVKEILVKEGQAVKAGELLMRLDLE
;
A
#
# COMPACT_ATOMS: atom_id res chain seq x y z
N THR A 1 14.77 -24.99 29.23
CA THR A 1 15.51 -25.27 30.48
C THR A 1 14.55 -25.15 31.67
N ASN A 2 14.98 -25.43 32.90
CA ASN A 2 14.17 -25.21 34.11
C ASN A 2 14.43 -23.83 34.75
N ASP A 3 15.15 -22.93 34.07
CA ASP A 3 15.62 -21.66 34.63
C ASP A 3 14.48 -20.76 35.12
N ALA A 4 13.36 -20.69 34.39
CA ALA A 4 12.21 -19.88 34.78
C ALA A 4 11.55 -20.41 36.07
N PHE A 5 11.43 -21.73 36.21
CA PHE A 5 10.99 -22.35 37.46
C PHE A 5 11.96 -22.04 38.61
N LEU A 6 13.28 -22.12 38.36
CA LEU A 6 14.28 -21.76 39.36
C LEU A 6 14.21 -20.29 39.76
N LEU A 7 13.98 -19.37 38.82
CA LEU A 7 13.79 -17.94 39.12
C LEU A 7 12.54 -17.70 39.99
N ASN A 8 11.42 -18.37 39.68
CA ASN A 8 10.21 -18.33 40.51
C ASN A 8 10.49 -18.84 41.94
N VAL A 9 11.23 -19.95 42.07
CA VAL A 9 11.66 -20.48 43.37
C VAL A 9 12.56 -19.49 44.12
N LEU A 10 13.59 -18.95 43.46
CA LEU A 10 14.58 -18.05 44.07
C LEU A 10 13.99 -16.69 44.46
N SER A 11 12.94 -16.24 43.76
CA SER A 11 12.24 -14.98 44.04
C SER A 11 11.08 -15.13 45.03
N HIS A 12 10.67 -16.35 45.37
CA HIS A 12 9.53 -16.59 46.26
C HIS A 12 9.83 -16.14 47.70
N PRO A 13 8.96 -15.37 48.37
CA PRO A 13 9.20 -14.84 49.72
C PRO A 13 9.55 -15.91 50.76
N SER A 14 8.92 -17.08 50.70
CA SER A 14 9.21 -18.19 51.63
C SER A 14 10.61 -18.77 51.42
N PHE A 15 11.11 -18.79 50.18
CA PHE A 15 12.45 -19.25 49.85
C PHE A 15 13.51 -18.23 50.31
N ILE A 16 13.28 -16.95 50.03
CA ILE A 16 14.16 -15.85 50.47
C ILE A 16 14.29 -15.81 52.01
N LYS A 17 13.19 -16.09 52.73
CA LYS A 17 13.17 -16.13 54.21
C LYS A 17 13.76 -17.41 54.80
N GLY A 18 14.15 -18.40 53.99
CA GLY A 18 14.65 -19.70 54.45
C GLY A 18 13.58 -20.55 55.16
N GLN A 19 12.29 -20.34 54.86
CA GLN A 19 11.15 -20.97 55.53
C GLN A 19 10.50 -22.07 54.67
N CYS A 20 11.27 -22.73 53.80
CA CYS A 20 10.77 -23.80 52.95
C CYS A 20 10.82 -25.17 53.65
N SER A 21 9.71 -25.89 53.62
CA SER A 21 9.60 -27.31 53.99
C SER A 21 9.75 -28.22 52.76
N THR A 22 9.84 -29.54 52.95
CA THR A 22 10.01 -30.51 51.85
C THR A 22 8.85 -30.54 50.85
N ASP A 23 7.66 -30.08 51.27
CA ASP A 23 6.44 -29.96 50.48
C ASP A 23 6.22 -28.55 49.90
N PHE A 24 7.22 -27.65 50.01
CA PHE A 24 7.13 -26.26 49.54
C PHE A 24 6.70 -26.16 48.06
N ILE A 25 7.31 -26.96 47.18
CA ILE A 25 6.99 -26.92 45.74
C ILE A 25 5.57 -27.43 45.49
N GLU A 26 5.14 -28.48 46.20
CA GLU A 26 3.80 -29.06 46.05
C GLU A 26 2.69 -28.11 46.54
N LYS A 27 2.99 -27.30 47.58
CA LYS A 27 2.06 -26.35 48.20
C LYS A 27 2.04 -24.97 47.56
N THR A 28 2.93 -24.71 46.60
CA THR A 28 3.13 -23.38 45.99
C THR A 28 2.95 -23.50 44.46
N PRO A 29 1.72 -23.77 43.97
CA PRO A 29 1.44 -24.00 42.55
C PRO A 29 1.81 -22.81 41.65
N GLU A 30 1.87 -21.60 42.19
CA GLU A 30 2.32 -20.39 41.50
C GLU A 30 3.78 -20.44 41.04
N LEU A 31 4.63 -21.34 41.59
CA LEU A 31 5.99 -21.55 41.08
C LEU A 31 6.00 -22.06 39.63
N PHE A 32 4.92 -22.70 39.21
CA PHE A 32 4.71 -23.22 37.86
C PHE A 32 4.01 -22.23 36.93
N ASP A 33 3.70 -21.02 37.40
CA ASP A 33 3.25 -19.92 36.54
C ASP A 33 4.46 -19.36 35.77
N ILE A 34 4.86 -20.11 34.74
CA ILE A 34 6.00 -19.81 33.90
C ILE A 34 5.49 -19.08 32.67
N THR A 35 5.75 -17.77 32.63
CA THR A 35 5.52 -16.99 31.41
C THR A 35 6.66 -17.27 30.42
N PRO A 36 6.39 -17.77 29.20
CA PRO A 36 7.42 -17.95 28.19
C PRO A 36 8.07 -16.59 27.87
N LYS A 37 9.39 -16.48 28.06
CA LYS A 37 10.12 -15.28 27.62
C LYS A 37 10.22 -15.30 26.10
N GLU A 38 9.86 -14.18 25.48
CA GLU A 38 10.04 -14.00 24.05
C GLU A 38 11.52 -14.04 23.68
N ASP A 39 11.90 -14.99 22.82
CA ASP A 39 13.25 -15.08 22.27
C ASP A 39 13.40 -14.18 21.04
N LYS A 40 13.70 -12.89 21.29
CA LYS A 40 13.89 -11.88 20.25
C LYS A 40 15.07 -12.19 19.34
N GLU A 41 16.14 -12.76 19.89
CA GLU A 41 17.32 -13.18 19.14
C GLU A 41 16.92 -14.24 18.10
N ALA A 42 16.27 -15.32 18.51
CA ALA A 42 15.85 -16.38 17.59
C ALA A 42 14.87 -15.87 16.52
N LYS A 43 13.93 -14.98 16.86
CA LYS A 43 13.01 -14.39 15.88
C LYS A 43 13.75 -13.56 14.82
N LEU A 44 14.71 -12.75 15.25
CA LEU A 44 15.54 -11.93 14.38
C LEU A 44 16.44 -12.78 13.48
N LEU A 45 17.10 -13.81 14.03
CA LEU A 45 17.90 -14.75 13.25
C LEU A 45 17.06 -15.50 12.22
N ARG A 46 15.81 -15.82 12.54
CA ARG A 46 14.87 -16.43 11.59
C ARG A 46 14.57 -15.49 10.42
N PHE A 47 14.34 -14.20 10.68
CA PHE A 47 14.13 -13.20 9.63
C PHE A 47 15.32 -13.15 8.67
N PHE A 48 16.55 -13.01 9.20
CA PHE A 48 17.74 -12.98 8.37
C PHE A 48 18.03 -14.32 7.68
N GLY A 49 17.69 -15.45 8.31
CA GLY A 49 17.80 -16.78 7.72
C GLY A 49 16.87 -16.95 6.51
N GLU A 50 15.61 -16.56 6.66
CA GLU A 50 14.62 -16.55 5.57
C GLU A 50 15.06 -15.65 4.42
N LYS A 51 15.55 -14.44 4.71
CA LYS A 51 16.11 -13.52 3.70
C LYS A 51 17.28 -14.16 2.95
N ALA A 52 18.23 -14.74 3.67
CA ALA A 52 19.44 -15.34 3.08
C ALA A 52 19.13 -16.56 2.20
N VAL A 53 18.15 -17.38 2.59
CA VAL A 53 17.80 -18.63 1.88
C VAL A 53 16.80 -18.39 0.75
N ASN A 54 15.77 -17.57 0.97
CA ASN A 54 14.57 -17.53 0.13
C ASN A 54 14.39 -16.23 -0.67
N GLU A 55 15.11 -15.15 -0.36
CA GLU A 55 14.88 -13.84 -1.00
C GLU A 55 16.13 -13.26 -1.69
N SER A 56 17.35 -13.68 -1.34
CA SER A 56 18.56 -13.03 -1.87
C SER A 56 19.01 -13.59 -3.24
N SER A 57 19.17 -12.69 -4.22
CA SER A 57 20.27 -12.77 -5.18
C SER A 57 21.56 -12.36 -4.45
N ALA A 58 22.62 -13.14 -4.60
CA ALA A 58 23.76 -13.19 -3.67
C ALA A 58 24.69 -11.95 -3.58
N VAL A 59 24.25 -10.74 -3.91
CA VAL A 59 25.09 -9.53 -3.90
C VAL A 59 24.35 -8.37 -3.22
N ARG A 60 24.62 -8.15 -1.93
CA ARG A 60 24.22 -6.91 -1.24
C ARG A 60 25.05 -5.76 -1.80
N ARG A 61 24.37 -4.73 -2.33
CA ARG A 61 24.95 -3.41 -2.62
C ARG A 61 25.28 -2.73 -1.29
N GLU A 62 26.50 -2.23 -1.13
CA GLU A 62 26.83 -1.37 0.00
C GLU A 62 26.22 0.01 -0.22
N PHE A 63 25.73 0.60 0.87
CA PHE A 63 25.14 1.94 0.89
C PHE A 63 25.98 2.79 1.83
N ASP A 64 26.16 4.05 1.47
CA ASP A 64 26.86 5.01 2.32
C ASP A 64 26.04 5.32 3.57
N ILE A 65 26.72 5.75 4.63
CA ILE A 65 26.05 6.23 5.84
C ILE A 65 25.37 7.56 5.49
N PRO A 66 24.05 7.69 5.66
CA PRO A 66 23.34 8.91 5.28
C PRO A 66 23.83 10.15 6.05
N ARG A 67 23.99 11.26 5.34
CA ARG A 67 24.30 12.58 5.90
C ARG A 67 23.10 13.11 6.67
N VAL A 68 23.10 12.98 8.00
CA VAL A 68 22.11 13.64 8.86
C VAL A 68 22.64 15.02 9.24
N PRO A 69 21.97 16.12 8.84
CA PRO A 69 22.47 17.45 9.10
C PRO A 69 22.36 17.84 10.57
N GLY A 70 23.30 18.67 11.01
CA GLY A 70 23.27 19.26 12.34
C GLY A 70 22.09 20.24 12.44
N HIS A 71 21.40 20.24 13.57
CA HIS A 71 20.24 21.09 13.77
C HIS A 71 20.25 21.76 15.15
N GLY A 72 19.55 22.90 15.23
CA GLY A 72 19.17 23.48 16.52
C GLY A 72 18.10 22.64 17.21
N ASP A 73 17.64 23.08 18.38
CA ASP A 73 16.58 22.39 19.13
C ASP A 73 15.18 22.77 18.59
N PRO A 74 14.48 21.88 17.85
CA PRO A 74 13.16 22.19 17.30
C PRO A 74 12.07 22.36 18.38
N PHE A 75 12.29 21.86 19.59
CA PHE A 75 11.33 21.97 20.70
C PHE A 75 11.23 23.39 21.27
N THR A 76 12.19 24.25 20.96
CA THR A 76 12.15 25.68 21.32
C THR A 76 11.45 26.55 20.26
N MET A 77 11.13 25.98 19.10
CA MET A 77 10.54 26.70 17.98
C MET A 77 9.01 26.75 18.07
N SER A 78 8.42 27.81 17.53
CA SER A 78 6.96 27.98 17.42
C SER A 78 6.59 28.14 15.95
N GLY A 79 5.97 27.12 15.37
CA GLY A 79 5.54 27.10 13.97
C GLY A 79 4.02 27.11 13.81
N THR A 80 3.55 26.61 12.66
CA THR A 80 2.13 26.59 12.31
C THR A 80 1.30 25.73 13.26
N ARG A 81 1.87 24.70 13.87
CA ARG A 81 1.16 23.88 14.85
C ARG A 81 0.81 24.66 16.11
N GLN A 82 1.74 25.46 16.64
CA GLN A 82 1.47 26.29 17.82
C GLN A 82 0.38 27.33 17.51
N LEU A 83 0.35 27.86 16.29
CA LEU A 83 -0.73 28.75 15.84
C LEU A 83 -2.09 28.03 15.86
N LEU A 84 -2.16 26.81 15.35
CA LEU A 84 -3.38 26.00 15.37
C LEU A 84 -3.82 25.69 16.80
N GLU A 85 -2.91 25.17 17.65
CA GLU A 85 -3.24 24.76 19.02
C GLU A 85 -3.68 25.95 19.88
N SER A 86 -3.12 27.14 19.66
CA SER A 86 -3.44 28.33 20.47
C SER A 86 -4.64 29.13 19.97
N LYS A 87 -4.90 29.17 18.65
CA LYS A 87 -5.91 30.06 18.05
C LYS A 87 -6.96 29.37 17.18
N GLY A 88 -6.78 28.08 16.89
CA GLY A 88 -7.73 27.26 16.14
C GLY A 88 -7.68 27.42 14.61
N PRO A 89 -8.42 26.57 13.87
CA PRO A 89 -8.35 26.45 12.41
C PRO A 89 -8.63 27.74 11.64
N LYS A 90 -9.64 28.50 12.07
CA LYS A 90 -10.02 29.77 11.42
C LYS A 90 -8.87 30.79 11.48
N ALA A 91 -8.21 30.89 12.63
CA ALA A 91 -7.07 31.81 12.78
C ALA A 91 -5.88 31.40 11.90
N VAL A 92 -5.69 30.10 11.65
CA VAL A 92 -4.70 29.63 10.68
C VAL A 92 -5.08 30.05 9.27
N ALA A 93 -6.34 29.84 8.85
CA ALA A 93 -6.80 30.27 7.53
C ALA A 93 -6.66 31.79 7.32
N ASP A 94 -7.01 32.60 8.33
CA ASP A 94 -6.84 34.05 8.30
C ASP A 94 -5.35 34.44 8.24
N TRP A 95 -4.48 33.75 8.99
CA TRP A 95 -3.03 33.95 8.93
C TRP A 95 -2.48 33.63 7.54
N VAL A 96 -2.88 32.52 6.91
CA VAL A 96 -2.49 32.15 5.55
C VAL A 96 -2.83 33.27 4.57
N LYS A 97 -4.05 33.82 4.62
CA LYS A 97 -4.47 34.93 3.74
C LYS A 97 -3.67 36.21 3.93
N SER A 98 -3.13 36.42 5.13
CA SER A 98 -2.30 37.60 5.43
C SER A 98 -0.86 37.48 4.88
N GLN A 99 -0.43 36.29 4.44
CA GLN A 99 0.92 36.08 3.95
C GLN A 99 1.09 36.60 2.52
N GLN A 100 2.10 37.46 2.33
CA GLN A 100 2.59 37.82 1.00
C GLN A 100 3.51 36.75 0.41
N LYS A 101 4.19 35.97 1.26
CA LYS A 101 5.02 34.84 0.83
C LYS A 101 4.17 33.69 0.29
N LEU A 102 4.74 32.88 -0.61
CA LEU A 102 4.17 31.58 -0.93
C LEU A 102 4.47 30.60 0.21
N LEU A 103 3.44 29.95 0.75
CA LEU A 103 3.61 28.90 1.73
C LEU A 103 3.79 27.55 1.05
N ILE A 104 4.53 26.65 1.69
CA ILE A 104 4.85 25.33 1.13
C ILE A 104 4.44 24.23 2.11
N THR A 105 3.78 23.20 1.58
CA THR A 105 3.67 21.88 2.21
C THR A 105 4.73 20.95 1.62
N ASP A 106 5.51 20.29 2.48
CA ASP A 106 6.43 19.23 2.05
C ASP A 106 5.68 17.89 1.98
N THR A 107 5.81 17.20 0.84
CA THR A 107 5.19 15.87 0.61
C THR A 107 6.19 14.72 0.65
N THR A 108 7.45 14.97 0.99
CA THR A 108 8.52 13.96 1.01
C THR A 108 8.16 12.73 1.84
N PHE A 109 7.48 12.91 2.98
CA PHE A 109 7.11 11.83 3.91
C PHE A 109 5.86 11.03 3.49
N ARG A 110 5.15 11.45 2.43
CA ARG A 110 3.90 10.80 1.96
C ARG A 110 3.83 10.64 0.44
N ASP A 111 3.47 11.69 -0.30
CA ASP A 111 3.12 11.53 -1.72
C ASP A 111 4.33 11.30 -2.62
N ALA A 112 5.48 11.85 -2.26
CA ALA A 112 6.69 11.75 -3.05
C ALA A 112 7.13 10.29 -3.22
N HIS A 113 7.31 9.59 -2.09
CA HIS A 113 7.70 8.18 -2.11
C HIS A 113 6.56 7.25 -2.56
N GLN A 114 5.29 7.66 -2.35
CA GLN A 114 4.14 6.96 -2.94
C GLN A 114 4.20 6.94 -4.47
N SER A 115 4.64 8.03 -5.07
CA SER A 115 4.73 8.20 -6.52
C SER A 115 5.98 7.55 -7.11
N LEU A 116 7.13 7.76 -6.47
CA LEU A 116 8.44 7.33 -6.98
C LEU A 116 8.75 5.87 -6.67
N MET A 117 8.54 5.44 -5.42
CA MET A 117 9.07 4.19 -4.87
C MET A 117 8.00 3.31 -4.22
N ALA A 118 6.81 3.28 -4.83
CA ALA A 118 5.68 2.45 -4.42
C ALA A 118 5.34 2.53 -2.90
N THR A 119 5.48 3.72 -2.31
CA THR A 119 5.17 3.99 -0.89
C THR A 119 6.06 3.24 0.11
N ARG A 120 7.28 2.82 -0.29
CA ARG A 120 8.12 1.93 0.53
C ARG A 120 8.98 2.63 1.57
N LEU A 121 8.99 3.97 1.64
CA LEU A 121 9.79 4.69 2.63
C LEU A 121 9.39 4.29 4.05
N ARG A 122 10.39 3.88 4.85
CA ARG A 122 10.20 3.30 6.18
C ARG A 122 10.24 4.36 7.28
N THR A 123 9.56 4.06 8.38
CA THR A 123 9.53 4.93 9.56
C THR A 123 10.93 5.23 10.10
N TYR A 124 11.84 4.24 10.05
CA TYR A 124 13.23 4.40 10.46
C TYR A 124 13.91 5.60 9.78
N ASP A 125 13.89 5.66 8.45
CA ASP A 125 14.58 6.71 7.70
C ASP A 125 13.86 8.06 7.80
N MET A 126 12.54 8.05 8.02
CA MET A 126 11.78 9.26 8.32
C MET A 126 12.19 9.86 9.67
N LEU A 127 12.34 9.03 10.71
CA LEU A 127 12.69 9.49 12.06
C LEU A 127 14.10 10.07 12.11
N LYS A 128 15.07 9.48 11.41
CA LYS A 128 16.46 9.94 11.38
C LYS A 128 16.66 11.39 10.93
N ILE A 129 15.76 11.92 10.09
CA ILE A 129 15.84 13.30 9.56
C ILE A 129 14.76 14.23 10.14
N SER A 130 13.85 13.71 10.96
CA SER A 130 12.65 14.43 11.39
C SER A 130 12.94 15.69 12.22
N GLU A 131 13.84 15.63 13.20
CA GLU A 131 14.23 16.81 14.01
C GLU A 131 14.94 17.88 13.17
N ALA A 132 15.82 17.47 12.25
CA ALA A 132 16.46 18.40 11.35
C ALA A 132 15.44 19.05 10.40
N THR A 133 14.44 18.30 9.93
CA THR A 133 13.34 18.86 9.13
C THR A 133 12.54 19.88 9.94
N ALA A 134 12.23 19.56 11.19
CA ALA A 134 11.54 20.45 12.12
C ALA A 134 12.30 21.77 12.37
N ALA A 135 13.64 21.69 12.42
CA ALA A 135 14.50 22.85 12.67
C ALA A 135 14.81 23.67 11.41
N LEU A 136 15.29 23.02 10.34
CA LEU A 136 15.77 23.67 9.12
C LEU A 136 14.63 24.07 8.17
N ALA A 137 13.48 23.42 8.27
CA ALA A 137 12.28 23.72 7.51
C ALA A 137 11.07 24.05 8.41
N GLY A 138 11.31 24.62 9.60
CA GLY A 138 10.27 24.95 10.58
C GLY A 138 9.20 25.95 10.11
N ASP A 139 9.46 26.66 9.00
CA ASP A 139 8.58 27.64 8.37
C ASP A 139 7.62 27.04 7.32
N LEU A 140 7.66 25.72 7.10
CA LEU A 140 6.68 25.01 6.27
C LEU A 140 5.24 25.20 6.82
N PHE A 141 4.26 25.25 5.91
CA PHE A 141 2.85 25.27 6.29
C PHE A 141 2.49 23.96 7.01
N SER A 142 2.76 22.84 6.34
CA SER A 142 2.54 21.51 6.89
C SER A 142 3.56 20.51 6.33
N LEU A 143 3.72 19.40 7.04
CA LEU A 143 4.37 18.20 6.55
C LEU A 143 3.29 17.19 6.20
N GLU A 144 3.14 16.85 4.93
CA GLU A 144 2.24 15.77 4.52
C GLU A 144 2.96 14.43 4.74
N MET A 145 2.53 13.71 5.77
CA MET A 145 3.24 12.53 6.29
C MET A 145 2.35 11.30 6.50
N TRP A 146 1.05 11.40 6.20
CA TRP A 146 0.09 10.33 6.49
C TRP A 146 -1.08 10.24 5.51
N GLY A 147 -1.85 9.16 5.61
CA GLY A 147 -2.96 8.88 4.70
C GLY A 147 -2.48 8.41 3.32
N GLY A 148 -3.34 8.53 2.31
CA GLY A 148 -3.07 7.93 1.00
C GLY A 148 -2.84 6.42 1.11
N ALA A 149 -1.79 5.90 0.46
CA ALA A 149 -1.45 4.47 0.51
C ALA A 149 -0.57 4.09 1.71
N THR A 150 -0.04 5.06 2.47
CA THR A 150 0.94 4.79 3.54
C THR A 150 0.41 3.87 4.63
N PHE A 151 -0.88 3.98 4.96
CA PHE A 151 -1.52 3.19 6.01
C PHE A 151 -1.53 1.68 5.70
N ASP A 152 -2.03 1.29 4.52
CA ASP A 152 -2.01 -0.12 4.09
C ASP A 152 -0.59 -0.62 3.87
N VAL A 153 0.26 0.18 3.21
CA VAL A 153 1.62 -0.25 2.84
C VAL A 153 2.51 -0.47 4.05
N ALA A 154 2.38 0.36 5.09
CA ALA A 154 3.10 0.19 6.35
C ALA A 154 2.85 -1.21 6.94
N TYR A 155 1.59 -1.60 7.12
CA TYR A 155 1.25 -2.93 7.64
C TYR A 155 1.56 -4.06 6.65
N ARG A 156 1.17 -3.89 5.39
CA ARG A 156 1.19 -4.96 4.38
C ARG A 156 2.59 -5.33 3.97
N PHE A 157 3.43 -4.34 3.65
CA PHE A 157 4.72 -4.55 3.02
C PHE A 157 5.91 -4.20 3.92
N LEU A 158 5.80 -3.12 4.70
CA LEU A 158 6.88 -2.68 5.57
C LEU A 158 6.85 -3.36 6.95
N LYS A 159 5.74 -4.02 7.27
CA LYS A 159 5.51 -4.74 8.52
C LYS A 159 5.73 -3.86 9.76
N GLU A 160 5.27 -2.62 9.67
CA GLU A 160 5.33 -1.62 10.73
C GLU A 160 3.97 -0.93 10.87
N ASP A 161 3.77 -0.30 12.03
CA ASP A 161 2.49 0.30 12.41
C ASP A 161 2.47 1.79 12.02
N PRO A 162 1.55 2.23 11.13
CA PRO A 162 1.45 3.63 10.74
C PRO A 162 1.06 4.52 11.92
N TRP A 163 0.31 4.05 12.92
CA TRP A 163 -0.06 4.85 14.09
C TRP A 163 1.16 5.18 14.92
N LYS A 164 2.04 4.20 15.14
CA LYS A 164 3.33 4.44 15.77
C LYS A 164 4.18 5.41 14.96
N ARG A 165 4.23 5.28 13.63
CA ARG A 165 4.92 6.25 12.76
C ARG A 165 4.42 7.66 13.02
N LEU A 166 3.10 7.86 13.09
CA LEU A 166 2.50 9.16 13.38
C LEU A 166 2.92 9.69 14.75
N GLU A 167 2.79 8.88 15.80
CA GLU A 167 3.14 9.29 17.17
C GLU A 167 4.63 9.61 17.33
N GLU A 168 5.52 8.76 16.80
CA GLU A 168 6.96 9.00 16.87
C GLU A 168 7.33 10.27 16.11
N LEU A 169 6.89 10.42 14.85
CA LEU A 169 7.14 11.65 14.09
C LEU A 169 6.58 12.88 14.81
N ARG A 170 5.43 12.75 15.48
CA ARG A 170 4.83 13.86 16.21
C ARG A 170 5.67 14.30 17.41
N ARG A 171 6.39 13.37 18.05
CA ARG A 171 7.35 13.68 19.13
C ARG A 171 8.59 14.40 18.59
N HIS A 172 9.10 14.01 17.43
CA HIS A 172 10.33 14.60 16.86
C HIS A 172 10.10 15.90 16.06
N VAL A 173 8.89 16.10 15.54
CA VAL A 173 8.49 17.34 14.86
C VAL A 173 7.42 17.99 15.72
N PRO A 174 7.73 18.93 16.62
CA PRO A 174 6.72 19.53 17.50
C PRO A 174 6.06 20.80 16.92
N ASN A 175 6.68 21.45 15.93
CA ASN A 175 6.37 22.83 15.51
C ASN A 175 5.60 22.96 14.19
N ILE A 176 5.70 21.99 13.28
CA ILE A 176 5.06 22.01 11.95
C ILE A 176 3.72 21.25 11.99
N MET A 177 2.65 21.76 11.39
CA MET A 177 1.39 21.00 11.29
C MET A 177 1.57 19.69 10.51
N PHE A 178 0.91 18.61 10.95
CA PHE A 178 0.87 17.36 10.17
C PHE A 178 -0.37 17.29 9.29
N GLN A 179 -0.14 16.98 8.01
CA GLN A 179 -1.19 16.84 7.02
C GLN A 179 -1.35 15.39 6.59
N MET A 180 -2.61 14.99 6.38
CA MET A 180 -2.93 13.71 5.76
C MET A 180 -3.87 13.85 4.57
N LEU A 181 -3.77 12.89 3.63
CA LEU A 181 -4.73 12.72 2.56
C LEU A 181 -5.82 11.71 2.98
N LEU A 182 -7.08 12.16 3.01
CA LEU A 182 -8.25 11.38 3.43
C LEU A 182 -9.28 11.27 2.30
N ARG A 183 -9.73 10.06 1.99
CA ARG A 183 -10.89 9.83 1.10
C ARG A 183 -12.17 9.97 1.91
N GLY A 184 -13.08 10.85 1.51
CA GLY A 184 -14.28 11.17 2.29
C GLY A 184 -15.09 9.93 2.70
N ALA A 185 -15.42 9.07 1.74
CA ALA A 185 -16.27 7.90 1.98
C ALA A 185 -15.53 6.64 2.49
N ASN A 186 -14.19 6.64 2.44
CA ASN A 186 -13.38 5.43 2.62
C ASN A 186 -12.26 5.60 3.66
N ALA A 187 -12.07 6.81 4.21
CA ALA A 187 -10.90 7.20 4.99
C ALA A 187 -9.59 6.85 4.27
N VAL A 188 -8.92 5.78 4.70
CA VAL A 188 -7.69 5.25 4.09
C VAL A 188 -7.88 3.87 3.45
N GLY A 189 -9.08 3.28 3.50
CA GLY A 189 -9.41 1.95 3.00
C GLY A 189 -9.74 1.86 1.49
N TYR A 190 -10.17 0.69 1.01
CA TYR A 190 -10.47 0.45 -0.42
C TYR A 190 -11.95 0.22 -0.75
N THR A 191 -12.82 0.15 0.26
CA THR A 191 -14.28 0.01 0.13
C THR A 191 -14.97 1.13 0.89
N ASN A 192 -16.27 1.33 0.71
CA ASN A 192 -16.99 2.26 1.58
C ASN A 192 -17.16 1.66 2.97
N TYR A 193 -17.27 2.56 3.93
CA TYR A 193 -17.47 2.23 5.32
C TYR A 193 -18.69 3.00 5.86
N PRO A 194 -19.37 2.47 6.88
CA PRO A 194 -20.41 3.19 7.57
C PRO A 194 -19.84 4.41 8.31
N ASP A 195 -20.70 5.38 8.57
CA ASP A 195 -20.31 6.71 9.05
C ASP A 195 -19.53 6.65 10.36
N ASN A 196 -19.93 5.78 11.28
CA ASN A 196 -19.29 5.68 12.59
C ASN A 196 -17.81 5.25 12.49
N LEU A 197 -17.44 4.43 11.50
CA LEU A 197 -16.05 4.06 11.25
C LEU A 197 -15.24 5.24 10.71
N ILE A 198 -15.79 6.01 9.77
CA ILE A 198 -15.13 7.21 9.25
C ILE A 198 -14.92 8.24 10.37
N ARG A 199 -15.95 8.46 11.19
CA ARG A 199 -15.90 9.41 12.30
C ARG A 199 -14.85 9.03 13.34
N GLU A 200 -14.90 7.80 13.83
CA GLU A 200 -13.94 7.31 14.83
C GLU A 200 -12.50 7.33 14.29
N PHE A 201 -12.29 6.98 13.01
CA PHE A 201 -10.97 7.09 12.40
C PHE A 201 -10.43 8.54 12.41
N ILE A 202 -11.28 9.53 12.09
CA ILE A 202 -10.90 10.95 12.11
C ILE A 202 -10.57 11.40 13.53
N GLN A 203 -11.38 11.02 14.52
CA GLN A 203 -11.13 11.34 15.93
C GLN A 203 -9.79 10.80 16.41
N GLN A 204 -9.51 9.51 16.18
CA GLN A 204 -8.23 8.89 16.56
C GLN A 204 -7.05 9.50 15.78
N SER A 205 -7.23 9.86 14.50
CA SER A 205 -6.19 10.53 13.71
C SER A 205 -5.86 11.92 14.27
N ALA A 206 -6.88 12.70 14.62
CA ALA A 206 -6.71 14.04 15.20
C ALA A 206 -6.05 13.97 16.59
N GLN A 207 -6.45 13.01 17.43
CA GLN A 207 -5.86 12.77 18.75
C GLN A 207 -4.40 12.32 18.66
N SER A 208 -4.06 11.51 17.65
CA SER A 208 -2.69 11.02 17.42
C SER A 208 -1.76 12.09 16.82
N GLY A 209 -2.29 13.23 16.37
CA GLY A 209 -1.49 14.40 15.99
C GLY A 209 -1.62 14.88 14.55
N ILE A 210 -2.62 14.42 13.79
CA ILE A 210 -2.98 15.03 12.50
C ILE A 210 -3.66 16.39 12.73
N ASP A 211 -3.23 17.39 11.98
CA ASP A 211 -3.66 18.79 12.09
C ASP A 211 -4.47 19.27 10.89
N VAL A 212 -4.09 18.83 9.68
CA VAL A 212 -4.73 19.18 8.41
C VAL A 212 -5.26 17.90 7.74
N PHE A 213 -6.55 17.85 7.51
CA PHE A 213 -7.21 16.78 6.77
C PHE A 213 -7.54 17.29 5.37
N ARG A 214 -6.79 16.81 4.38
CA ARG A 214 -7.10 17.02 2.97
C ARG A 214 -8.12 15.98 2.53
N ILE A 215 -9.38 16.40 2.43
CA ILE A 215 -10.53 15.53 2.17
C ILE A 215 -10.91 15.64 0.69
N PHE A 216 -10.88 14.52 -0.01
CA PHE A 216 -11.29 14.45 -1.42
C PHE A 216 -12.26 13.28 -1.67
N ASP A 217 -13.00 13.38 -2.77
CA ASP A 217 -13.79 12.29 -3.34
C ASP A 217 -13.26 11.92 -4.74
N SER A 218 -13.26 10.63 -5.07
CA SER A 218 -12.63 10.16 -6.31
C SER A 218 -13.35 10.55 -7.60
N LEU A 219 -14.59 11.02 -7.48
CA LEU A 219 -15.45 11.48 -8.58
C LEU A 219 -15.82 12.96 -8.44
N ASN A 220 -15.18 13.69 -7.51
CA ASN A 220 -15.59 15.02 -7.05
C ASN A 220 -17.06 15.08 -6.57
N TRP A 221 -17.58 13.97 -6.05
CA TRP A 221 -18.93 13.92 -5.54
C TRP A 221 -18.98 14.42 -4.10
N LEU A 222 -19.39 15.68 -3.90
CA LEU A 222 -19.30 16.36 -2.60
C LEU A 222 -20.06 15.65 -1.47
N ARG A 223 -21.16 14.95 -1.78
CA ARG A 223 -21.89 14.11 -0.82
C ARG A 223 -21.00 13.04 -0.19
N GLY A 224 -20.03 12.51 -0.94
CA GLY A 224 -19.05 11.55 -0.44
C GLY A 224 -18.10 12.12 0.63
N MET A 225 -18.00 13.45 0.76
CA MET A 225 -17.11 14.13 1.70
C MET A 225 -17.81 14.68 2.95
N GLU A 226 -19.15 14.76 2.95
CA GLU A 226 -19.94 15.42 4.00
C GLU A 226 -19.60 14.92 5.41
N ILE A 227 -19.58 13.60 5.60
CA ILE A 227 -19.31 12.98 6.92
C ILE A 227 -17.90 13.29 7.41
N ALA A 228 -16.92 13.24 6.52
CA ALA A 228 -15.53 13.50 6.89
C ALA A 228 -15.30 14.98 7.20
N ILE A 229 -15.88 15.89 6.40
CA ILE A 229 -15.80 17.33 6.63
C ILE A 229 -16.45 17.68 7.97
N ASP A 230 -17.67 17.20 8.20
CA ASP A 230 -18.40 17.43 9.45
C ASP A 230 -17.62 16.94 10.68
N GLU A 231 -17.06 15.73 10.64
CA GLU A 231 -16.29 15.21 11.77
C GLU A 231 -15.00 16.02 12.02
N VAL A 232 -14.23 16.35 10.98
CA VAL A 232 -12.99 17.13 11.16
C VAL A 232 -13.30 18.50 11.76
N LEU A 233 -14.39 19.16 11.37
CA LEU A 233 -14.85 20.40 12.00
C LEU A 233 -15.07 20.22 13.51
N GLN A 234 -15.69 19.11 13.91
CA GLN A 234 -15.95 18.80 15.33
C GLN A 234 -14.67 18.52 16.13
N THR A 235 -13.62 17.99 15.49
CA THR A 235 -12.31 17.79 16.15
C THR A 235 -11.53 19.08 16.40
N GLY A 236 -11.94 20.21 15.82
CA GLY A 236 -11.21 21.48 15.90
C GLY A 236 -9.91 21.49 15.08
N LYS A 237 -9.79 20.60 14.09
CA LYS A 237 -8.67 20.52 13.14
C LYS A 237 -9.00 21.20 11.81
N ILE A 238 -8.02 21.34 10.93
CA ILE A 238 -8.18 22.05 9.65
C ILE A 238 -8.78 21.10 8.61
N VAL A 239 -10.02 21.39 8.19
CA VAL A 239 -10.59 20.91 6.93
C VAL A 239 -9.95 21.63 5.73
N GLU A 240 -9.27 20.87 4.89
CA GLU A 240 -8.98 21.23 3.50
C GLU A 240 -9.90 20.41 2.58
N GLY A 241 -10.94 21.03 2.04
CA GLY A 241 -11.86 20.36 1.11
C GLY A 241 -11.33 20.43 -0.30
N CYS A 242 -11.22 19.28 -0.99
CA CYS A 242 -10.57 19.19 -2.29
C CYS A 242 -11.52 19.05 -3.48
N VAL A 243 -11.16 19.73 -4.56
CA VAL A 243 -11.60 19.41 -5.92
C VAL A 243 -10.43 18.77 -6.68
N CYS A 244 -10.64 17.59 -7.25
CA CYS A 244 -9.66 16.93 -8.11
C CYS A 244 -9.72 17.55 -9.52
N TYR A 245 -8.57 17.91 -10.06
CA TYR A 245 -8.47 18.49 -11.40
C TYR A 245 -8.35 17.40 -12.48
N THR A 246 -9.13 17.53 -13.54
CA THR A 246 -9.09 16.65 -14.73
C THR A 246 -9.40 17.46 -16.00
N GLY A 247 -9.02 16.92 -17.16
CA GLY A 247 -9.23 17.60 -18.44
C GLY A 247 -8.33 18.82 -18.62
N ASP A 248 -8.81 19.81 -19.37
CA ASP A 248 -8.07 21.02 -19.71
C ASP A 248 -9.02 22.20 -19.86
N ILE A 249 -9.03 23.12 -18.89
CA ILE A 249 -9.91 24.30 -18.92
C ILE A 249 -9.58 25.30 -20.03
N LEU A 250 -8.43 25.15 -20.69
CA LEU A 250 -8.05 25.96 -21.85
C LEU A 250 -8.61 25.39 -23.16
N ASP A 251 -9.10 24.15 -23.16
CA ASP A 251 -9.71 23.51 -24.32
C ASP A 251 -11.22 23.77 -24.33
N GLU A 252 -11.65 24.78 -25.06
CA GLU A 252 -13.06 25.17 -25.17
C GLU A 252 -13.97 24.07 -25.75
N SER A 253 -13.40 23.03 -26.39
CA SER A 253 -14.19 21.88 -26.85
C SER A 253 -14.60 20.93 -25.71
N LYS A 254 -13.93 21.01 -24.55
CA LYS A 254 -14.22 20.20 -23.37
C LYS A 254 -15.10 20.97 -22.39
N THR A 255 -16.42 20.80 -22.53
CA THR A 255 -17.41 21.56 -21.74
C THR A 255 -17.79 20.91 -20.40
N LYS A 256 -17.35 19.67 -20.12
CA LYS A 256 -17.76 18.93 -18.91
C LYS A 256 -17.06 19.41 -17.65
N TYR A 257 -15.74 19.60 -17.72
CA TYR A 257 -14.89 20.07 -16.62
C TYR A 257 -14.28 21.42 -17.02
N ASP A 258 -15.15 22.38 -17.32
CA ASP A 258 -14.76 23.74 -17.69
C ASP A 258 -14.39 24.59 -16.46
N LEU A 259 -14.00 25.85 -16.67
CA LEU A 259 -13.66 26.75 -15.58
C LEU A 259 -14.83 26.97 -14.60
N ASN A 260 -16.07 27.04 -15.11
CA ASN A 260 -17.25 27.28 -14.28
C ASN A 260 -17.53 26.09 -13.36
N TYR A 261 -17.34 24.85 -13.82
CA TYR A 261 -17.42 23.65 -12.98
C TYR A 261 -16.55 23.82 -11.73
N TYR A 262 -15.26 24.14 -11.89
CA TYR A 262 -14.35 24.31 -10.76
C TYR A 262 -14.74 25.45 -9.83
N VAL A 263 -15.20 26.58 -10.37
CA VAL A 263 -15.66 27.73 -9.57
C VAL A 263 -16.90 27.38 -8.74
N GLN A 264 -17.89 26.68 -9.32
CA GLN A 264 -19.08 26.27 -8.57
C GLN A 264 -18.75 25.23 -7.51
N THR A 265 -17.96 24.21 -7.85
CA THR A 265 -17.52 23.19 -6.88
C THR A 265 -16.75 23.82 -5.72
N ALA A 266 -15.88 24.81 -5.97
CA ALA A 266 -15.17 25.54 -4.93
C ALA A 266 -16.11 26.29 -3.97
N LYS A 267 -17.15 26.96 -4.49
CA LYS A 267 -18.16 27.65 -3.66
C LYS A 267 -18.96 26.67 -2.81
N GLU A 268 -19.28 25.49 -3.34
CA GLU A 268 -19.96 24.45 -2.59
C GLU A 268 -19.08 23.90 -1.46
N ILE A 269 -17.79 23.64 -1.73
CA ILE A 269 -16.81 23.21 -0.70
C ILE A 269 -16.66 24.27 0.41
N GLU A 270 -16.58 25.56 0.05
CA GLU A 270 -16.55 26.66 1.03
C GLU A 270 -17.83 26.67 1.89
N LYS A 271 -19.00 26.49 1.27
CA LYS A 271 -20.28 26.43 1.98
C LYS A 271 -20.39 25.24 2.93
N MET A 272 -19.68 24.13 2.67
CA MET A 272 -19.59 22.98 3.59
C MET A 272 -18.74 23.28 4.83
N GLY A 273 -18.08 24.44 4.91
CA GLY A 273 -17.30 24.87 6.08
C GLY A 273 -15.81 24.57 5.96
N ALA A 274 -15.30 24.22 4.78
CA ALA A 274 -13.86 24.03 4.59
C ALA A 274 -13.08 25.30 4.98
N HIS A 275 -11.96 25.14 5.69
CA HIS A 275 -11.11 26.27 6.06
C HIS A 275 -10.17 26.67 4.92
N ILE A 276 -9.84 25.71 4.05
CA ILE A 276 -8.94 25.85 2.89
C ILE A 276 -9.56 25.06 1.73
N LEU A 277 -9.51 25.61 0.52
CA LEU A 277 -9.80 24.88 -0.71
C LEU A 277 -8.53 24.20 -1.19
N GLY A 278 -8.55 22.87 -1.31
CA GLY A 278 -7.50 22.13 -2.01
C GLY A 278 -7.84 21.93 -3.49
N ILE A 279 -6.87 22.14 -4.37
CA ILE A 279 -6.94 21.74 -5.79
C ILE A 279 -5.99 20.58 -5.98
N LYS A 280 -6.53 19.38 -6.20
CA LYS A 280 -5.73 18.16 -6.35
C LYS A 280 -5.58 17.78 -7.82
N ASP A 281 -4.51 18.22 -8.46
CA ASP A 281 -4.09 17.75 -9.78
C ASP A 281 -3.23 16.48 -9.66
N MET A 282 -3.88 15.35 -9.42
CA MET A 282 -3.25 14.04 -9.15
C MET A 282 -2.41 13.45 -10.29
N SER A 283 -2.54 14.01 -11.49
CA SER A 283 -1.89 13.52 -12.71
C SER A 283 -0.85 14.50 -13.25
N GLY A 284 -0.85 15.77 -12.82
CA GLY A 284 0.02 16.81 -13.40
C GLY A 284 -0.53 17.37 -14.72
N LEU A 285 -1.85 17.46 -14.84
CA LEU A 285 -2.60 17.94 -16.01
C LEU A 285 -2.74 19.46 -16.04
N LEU A 286 -2.66 20.13 -14.90
CA LEU A 286 -2.84 21.57 -14.79
C LEU A 286 -1.64 22.28 -15.41
N LYS A 287 -1.77 22.64 -16.69
CA LYS A 287 -0.75 23.40 -17.43
C LYS A 287 -0.51 24.77 -16.77
N PRO A 288 0.66 25.40 -16.95
CA PRO A 288 0.97 26.62 -16.21
C PRO A 288 0.00 27.78 -16.44
N TYR A 289 -0.41 28.01 -17.69
CA TYR A 289 -1.40 29.05 -18.01
C TYR A 289 -2.82 28.69 -17.55
N ALA A 290 -3.15 27.40 -17.50
CA ALA A 290 -4.42 26.94 -16.91
C ALA A 290 -4.43 27.19 -15.40
N ALA A 291 -3.31 26.94 -14.72
CA ALA A 291 -3.15 27.24 -13.30
C ALA A 291 -3.35 28.73 -13.01
N GLN A 292 -2.72 29.60 -13.79
CA GLN A 292 -2.88 31.04 -13.65
C GLN A 292 -4.36 31.47 -13.80
N MET A 293 -5.05 30.96 -14.83
CA MET A 293 -6.46 31.26 -15.08
C MET A 293 -7.36 30.74 -13.96
N LEU A 294 -7.18 29.47 -13.56
CA LEU A 294 -7.97 28.82 -12.53
C LEU A 294 -7.82 29.52 -11.18
N ILE A 295 -6.58 29.74 -10.73
CA ILE A 295 -6.30 30.36 -9.44
C ILE A 295 -6.87 31.77 -9.41
N LYS A 296 -6.69 32.57 -10.44
CA LYS A 296 -7.25 33.92 -10.50
C LYS A 296 -8.77 33.91 -10.36
N ALA A 297 -9.46 33.07 -11.15
CA ALA A 297 -10.92 32.96 -11.10
C ALA A 297 -11.41 32.51 -9.71
N LEU A 298 -10.70 31.58 -9.07
CA LEU A 298 -11.03 31.11 -7.73
C LEU A 298 -10.79 32.18 -6.66
N LYS A 299 -9.67 32.91 -6.68
CA LYS A 299 -9.40 34.02 -5.74
C LYS A 299 -10.44 35.15 -5.84
N GLU A 300 -11.05 35.33 -7.01
CA GLU A 300 -12.16 36.28 -7.22
C GLU A 300 -13.52 35.73 -6.75
N SER A 301 -13.63 34.41 -6.54
CA SER A 301 -14.91 33.71 -6.36
C SER A 301 -15.18 33.16 -4.95
N ILE A 302 -14.14 32.89 -4.16
CA ILE A 302 -14.23 32.34 -2.79
C ILE A 302 -13.40 33.16 -1.81
N SER A 303 -13.66 33.00 -0.51
CA SER A 303 -13.01 33.77 0.56
C SER A 303 -11.93 33.01 1.33
N ILE A 304 -11.91 31.68 1.26
CA ILE A 304 -10.91 30.81 1.92
C ILE A 304 -9.59 30.71 1.12
N PRO A 305 -8.45 30.40 1.77
CA PRO A 305 -7.19 30.13 1.08
C PRO A 305 -7.29 28.99 0.07
N ILE A 306 -6.39 29.03 -0.92
CA ILE A 306 -6.24 27.99 -1.94
C ILE A 306 -4.90 27.27 -1.74
N HIS A 307 -4.97 25.95 -1.67
CA HIS A 307 -3.83 25.05 -1.60
C HIS A 307 -3.74 24.23 -2.89
N LEU A 308 -2.72 24.46 -3.70
CA LEU A 308 -2.52 23.75 -4.97
C LEU A 308 -1.58 22.55 -4.79
N HIS A 309 -2.09 21.38 -5.14
CA HIS A 309 -1.33 20.15 -5.27
C HIS A 309 -1.24 19.76 -6.75
N THR A 310 -0.03 19.52 -7.24
CA THR A 310 0.21 18.97 -8.60
C THR A 310 1.35 17.96 -8.58
N HIS A 311 1.48 17.21 -9.66
CA HIS A 311 2.60 16.32 -9.93
C HIS A 311 3.43 16.86 -11.09
N ASP A 312 4.74 16.63 -11.07
CA ASP A 312 5.67 17.06 -12.10
C ASP A 312 5.83 16.03 -13.23
N THR A 313 4.81 15.19 -13.44
CA THR A 313 4.84 14.09 -14.42
C THR A 313 5.15 14.61 -15.81
N SER A 314 4.64 15.79 -16.17
CA SER A 314 4.86 16.44 -17.45
C SER A 314 6.21 17.15 -17.57
N GLY A 315 6.90 17.41 -16.45
CA GLY A 315 8.05 18.31 -16.36
C GLY A 315 7.69 19.80 -16.32
N ASN A 316 6.40 20.16 -16.27
CA ASN A 316 5.93 21.55 -16.20
C ASN A 316 5.52 21.99 -14.79
N GLY A 317 5.66 21.14 -13.78
CA GLY A 317 5.11 21.34 -12.45
C GLY A 317 5.67 22.59 -11.76
N VAL A 318 6.98 22.82 -11.82
CA VAL A 318 7.59 24.04 -11.26
C VAL A 318 7.01 25.29 -11.93
N ALA A 319 6.89 25.31 -13.26
CA ALA A 319 6.30 26.44 -13.98
C ALA A 319 4.82 26.66 -13.60
N THR A 320 4.07 25.57 -13.40
CA THR A 320 2.70 25.61 -12.90
C THR A 320 2.61 26.25 -11.51
N LEU A 321 3.50 25.88 -10.58
CA LEU A 321 3.50 26.48 -9.24
C LEU A 321 3.90 27.96 -9.28
N LEU A 322 4.88 28.35 -10.09
CA LEU A 322 5.28 29.76 -10.23
C LEU A 322 4.14 30.63 -10.78
N LEU A 323 3.46 30.18 -11.82
CA LEU A 323 2.32 30.92 -12.38
C LEU A 323 1.10 30.92 -11.46
N ALA A 324 0.89 29.87 -10.68
CA ALA A 324 -0.11 29.86 -9.61
C ALA A 324 0.25 30.85 -8.49
N ALA A 325 1.54 30.96 -8.12
CA ALA A 325 2.03 31.93 -7.13
C ALA A 325 1.82 33.38 -7.59
N GLU A 326 2.10 33.68 -8.86
CA GLU A 326 1.79 34.98 -9.47
C GLU A 326 0.29 35.28 -9.51
N ALA A 327 -0.55 34.25 -9.67
CA ALA A 327 -2.00 34.38 -9.60
C ALA A 327 -2.56 34.50 -8.16
N GLY A 328 -1.70 34.36 -7.15
CA GLY A 328 -2.07 34.52 -5.74
C GLY A 328 -2.54 33.25 -5.04
N VAL A 329 -2.11 32.05 -5.49
CA VAL A 329 -2.29 30.82 -4.70
C VAL A 329 -1.58 30.96 -3.36
N ASP A 330 -2.21 30.50 -2.27
CA ASP A 330 -1.70 30.75 -0.92
C ASP A 330 -0.65 29.71 -0.49
N ILE A 331 -0.91 28.43 -0.83
CA ILE A 331 -0.08 27.28 -0.44
C ILE A 331 0.14 26.37 -1.65
N VAL A 332 1.33 25.78 -1.77
CA VAL A 332 1.62 24.74 -2.76
C VAL A 332 2.26 23.50 -2.13
N ASP A 333 1.96 22.34 -2.67
CA ASP A 333 2.70 21.11 -2.38
C ASP A 333 3.99 21.05 -3.23
N SER A 334 5.11 20.77 -2.58
CA SER A 334 6.39 20.45 -3.21
C SER A 334 7.15 19.41 -2.37
N CYS A 335 8.26 18.88 -2.85
CA CYS A 335 9.12 17.99 -2.06
C CYS A 335 10.61 18.21 -2.35
N PHE A 336 11.48 17.79 -1.43
CA PHE A 336 12.93 17.99 -1.58
C PHE A 336 13.46 17.42 -2.90
N ASN A 337 14.45 18.08 -3.50
CA ASN A 337 14.92 17.80 -4.87
C ASN A 337 15.11 16.31 -5.15
N ASN A 338 15.80 15.59 -4.27
CA ASN A 338 16.11 14.16 -4.46
C ASN A 338 14.91 13.22 -4.32
N MET A 339 13.75 13.74 -3.91
CA MET A 339 12.45 13.05 -3.85
C MET A 339 11.41 13.68 -4.80
N SER A 340 11.83 14.57 -5.70
CA SER A 340 10.97 15.35 -6.59
C SER A 340 11.05 14.92 -8.06
N GLY A 341 10.20 15.55 -8.89
CA GLY A 341 10.18 15.34 -10.33
C GLY A 341 9.53 14.01 -10.73
N LEU A 342 9.48 13.74 -12.04
CA LEU A 342 8.80 12.56 -12.58
C LEU A 342 7.36 12.49 -12.06
N THR A 343 6.90 11.34 -11.59
CA THR A 343 5.56 11.22 -10.99
C THR A 343 5.41 11.89 -9.63
N SER A 344 6.47 12.46 -9.03
CA SER A 344 6.43 13.15 -7.72
C SER A 344 5.95 14.59 -7.85
N GLN A 345 5.99 15.35 -6.76
CA GLN A 345 5.72 16.79 -6.76
C GLN A 345 6.87 17.58 -7.42
N PRO A 346 6.64 18.85 -7.76
CA PRO A 346 7.69 19.78 -8.17
C PRO A 346 8.75 19.96 -7.07
N ALA A 347 9.97 20.24 -7.49
CA ALA A 347 11.14 20.33 -6.63
C ALA A 347 11.08 21.57 -5.70
N LEU A 348 10.98 21.35 -4.39
CA LEU A 348 10.87 22.36 -3.34
C LEU A 348 12.02 23.36 -3.41
N ASN A 349 13.27 22.88 -3.40
CA ASN A 349 14.44 23.77 -3.42
C ASN A 349 14.45 24.63 -4.70
N SER A 350 13.98 24.09 -5.82
CA SER A 350 13.90 24.82 -7.09
C SER A 350 12.84 25.92 -7.06
N VAL A 351 11.66 25.63 -6.48
CA VAL A 351 10.60 26.64 -6.29
C VAL A 351 11.07 27.75 -5.35
N VAL A 352 11.69 27.38 -4.23
CA VAL A 352 12.25 28.35 -3.26
C VAL A 352 13.29 29.24 -3.92
N ALA A 353 14.27 28.66 -4.63
CA ALA A 353 15.31 29.42 -5.31
C ALA A 353 14.74 30.33 -6.42
N ALA A 354 13.77 29.86 -7.19
CA ALA A 354 13.15 30.64 -8.26
C ALA A 354 12.33 31.84 -7.76
N LEU A 355 11.77 31.76 -6.54
CA LEU A 355 10.99 32.83 -5.92
C LEU A 355 11.84 33.78 -5.07
N GLN A 356 13.10 33.48 -4.83
CA GLN A 356 13.99 34.35 -4.06
C GLN A 356 14.08 35.74 -4.70
N HIS A 357 14.00 36.79 -3.87
CA HIS A 357 13.97 38.19 -4.32
C HIS A 357 12.75 38.62 -5.15
N THR A 358 11.69 37.80 -5.16
CA THR A 358 10.39 38.19 -5.72
C THR A 358 9.42 38.61 -4.61
N LYS A 359 8.21 39.06 -4.97
CA LYS A 359 7.16 39.37 -3.98
C LYS A 359 6.63 38.12 -3.27
N ARG A 360 6.82 36.94 -3.87
CA ARG A 360 6.32 35.64 -3.38
C ARG A 360 7.43 34.81 -2.73
N ASP A 361 8.59 35.41 -2.43
CA ASP A 361 9.70 34.77 -1.71
C ASP A 361 9.19 34.01 -0.47
N THR A 362 9.57 32.74 -0.36
CA THR A 362 9.07 31.83 0.69
C THR A 362 9.71 32.11 2.05
N GLY A 363 10.90 32.73 2.05
CA GLY A 363 11.71 32.96 3.25
C GLY A 363 12.40 31.71 3.80
N LEU A 364 12.28 30.55 3.15
CA LEU A 364 13.00 29.34 3.56
C LEU A 364 14.50 29.48 3.32
N ASN A 365 15.32 29.01 4.26
CA ASN A 365 16.77 29.01 4.12
C ASN A 365 17.21 27.97 3.09
N ILE A 366 17.70 28.42 1.93
CA ILE A 366 18.13 27.58 0.80
C ILE A 366 19.21 26.57 1.20
N ASP A 367 20.20 26.99 1.99
CA ASP A 367 21.29 26.10 2.41
C ASP A 367 20.77 25.03 3.38
N GLY A 368 19.92 25.42 4.34
CA GLY A 368 19.30 24.48 5.28
C GLY A 368 18.41 23.44 4.60
N ILE A 369 17.61 23.83 3.61
CA ILE A 369 16.80 22.86 2.84
C ILE A 369 17.63 22.03 1.86
N GLN A 370 18.82 22.50 1.47
CA GLN A 370 19.75 21.71 0.66
C GLN A 370 20.34 20.57 1.49
N GLU A 371 20.72 20.82 2.74
CA GLU A 371 21.17 19.79 3.66
C GLU A 371 20.12 18.68 3.88
N LEU A 372 18.84 19.06 3.97
CA LEU A 372 17.73 18.09 4.01
C LEU A 372 17.61 17.28 2.72
N SER A 373 17.82 17.91 1.55
CA SER A 373 17.80 17.21 0.27
C SER A 373 18.97 16.22 0.15
N ASP A 374 20.14 16.57 0.65
CA ASP A 374 21.34 15.72 0.62
C ASP A 374 21.14 14.42 1.41
N TYR A 375 20.45 14.46 2.54
CA TYR A 375 20.04 13.25 3.25
C TYR A 375 19.22 12.31 2.35
N TRP A 376 18.25 12.86 1.61
CA TRP A 376 17.41 12.06 0.73
C TRP A 376 18.16 11.50 -0.50
N ASP A 377 19.25 12.14 -0.91
CA ASP A 377 20.17 11.62 -1.93
C ASP A 377 20.80 10.30 -1.47
N ASP A 378 21.20 10.23 -0.21
CA ASP A 378 21.84 9.05 0.38
C ASP A 378 20.82 7.92 0.64
N ILE A 379 19.58 8.29 1.00
CA ILE A 379 18.52 7.33 1.36
C ILE A 379 17.88 6.70 0.13
N ARG A 380 17.55 7.48 -0.90
CA ARG A 380 16.77 7.00 -2.06
C ARG A 380 17.37 5.76 -2.75
N PRO A 381 18.70 5.60 -2.90
CA PRO A 381 19.32 4.40 -3.48
C PRO A 381 18.93 3.09 -2.80
N ILE A 382 18.61 3.10 -1.49
CA ILE A 382 18.16 1.92 -0.74
C ILE A 382 16.81 1.40 -1.27
N TYR A 383 16.04 2.26 -1.93
CA TYR A 383 14.71 1.98 -2.45
C TYR A 383 14.67 1.76 -3.96
N GLU A 384 15.82 1.70 -4.64
CA GLU A 384 15.94 1.49 -6.08
C GLU A 384 15.05 0.36 -6.65
N PRO A 385 14.90 -0.82 -6.00
CA PRO A 385 14.04 -1.89 -6.52
C PRO A 385 12.56 -1.52 -6.67
N PHE A 386 12.11 -0.43 -6.05
CA PHE A 386 10.73 0.02 -6.03
C PHE A 386 10.46 1.23 -6.94
N GLU A 387 11.49 1.75 -7.60
CA GLU A 387 11.38 2.92 -8.47
C GLU A 387 10.39 2.71 -9.63
N SER A 388 9.65 3.76 -9.97
CA SER A 388 8.65 3.78 -11.06
C SER A 388 9.23 3.42 -12.44
N GLY A 389 10.55 3.57 -12.61
CA GLY A 389 11.27 3.31 -13.84
C GLY A 389 11.23 4.44 -14.87
N LEU A 390 10.53 5.55 -14.60
CA LEU A 390 10.65 6.76 -15.41
C LEU A 390 12.02 7.41 -15.18
N LYS A 391 12.63 7.90 -16.26
CA LYS A 391 13.93 8.61 -16.22
C LYS A 391 13.81 10.11 -16.46
N SER A 392 12.67 10.56 -16.98
CA SER A 392 12.35 11.96 -17.25
C SER A 392 10.84 12.16 -17.23
N GLY A 393 10.41 13.42 -17.18
CA GLY A 393 9.01 13.79 -17.38
C GLY A 393 8.48 13.33 -18.76
N THR A 394 7.17 13.22 -18.88
CA THR A 394 6.46 12.78 -20.08
C THR A 394 5.16 13.55 -20.31
N ALA A 395 5.05 14.18 -21.48
CA ALA A 395 3.84 14.88 -21.91
C ALA A 395 2.68 13.93 -22.29
N ASP A 396 2.95 12.62 -22.41
CA ASP A 396 1.92 11.58 -22.63
C ASP A 396 0.82 11.62 -21.56
N VAL A 397 1.13 12.14 -20.36
CA VAL A 397 0.16 12.28 -19.27
C VAL A 397 -1.03 13.16 -19.65
N TYR A 398 -0.84 14.19 -20.48
CA TYR A 398 -1.94 15.04 -20.98
C TYR A 398 -2.91 14.30 -21.90
N LYS A 399 -2.47 13.16 -22.47
CA LYS A 399 -3.30 12.31 -23.32
C LYS A 399 -3.98 11.19 -22.54
N TYR A 400 -3.22 10.48 -21.71
CA TYR A 400 -3.72 9.28 -21.03
C TYR A 400 -4.34 9.58 -19.66
N GLU A 401 -3.96 10.70 -19.05
CA GLU A 401 -4.46 11.17 -17.75
C GLU A 401 -4.30 10.13 -16.62
N ILE A 402 -3.29 9.25 -16.72
CA ILE A 402 -2.97 8.23 -15.72
C ILE A 402 -2.26 8.91 -14.54
N PRO A 403 -2.78 8.85 -13.31
CA PRO A 403 -2.15 9.44 -12.14
C PRO A 403 -0.78 8.81 -11.81
N GLY A 404 0.10 9.57 -11.16
CA GLY A 404 1.46 9.13 -10.84
C GLY A 404 1.52 7.77 -10.13
N GLY A 405 0.82 7.64 -9.00
CA GLY A 405 0.74 6.38 -8.25
C GLY A 405 0.11 5.21 -9.02
N GLN A 406 -0.79 5.48 -9.99
CA GLN A 406 -1.32 4.44 -10.86
C GLN A 406 -0.30 4.03 -11.91
N TYR A 407 0.52 4.95 -12.41
CA TYR A 407 1.56 4.65 -13.41
C TYR A 407 2.57 3.63 -12.89
N SER A 408 3.08 3.85 -11.67
CA SER A 408 4.04 2.95 -11.01
C SER A 408 3.48 1.56 -10.74
N ASN A 409 2.15 1.42 -10.62
CA ASN A 409 1.47 0.14 -10.39
C ASN A 409 0.97 -0.55 -11.67
N LEU A 410 0.56 0.22 -12.68
CA LEU A 410 -0.11 -0.30 -13.88
C LEU A 410 0.82 -1.17 -14.71
N LYS A 411 2.10 -0.79 -14.86
CA LYS A 411 3.06 -1.57 -15.64
C LYS A 411 3.32 -2.96 -15.02
N PRO A 412 3.71 -3.08 -13.73
CA PRO A 412 3.82 -4.39 -13.06
C PRO A 412 2.52 -5.20 -13.12
N GLN A 413 1.36 -4.55 -13.00
CA GLN A 413 0.06 -5.22 -13.11
C GLN A 413 -0.14 -5.81 -14.51
N VAL A 414 0.10 -5.04 -15.58
CA VAL A 414 0.01 -5.51 -16.97
C VAL A 414 0.99 -6.65 -17.26
N GLU A 415 2.21 -6.56 -16.73
CA GLU A 415 3.23 -7.62 -16.84
C GLU A 415 2.79 -8.91 -16.13
N SER A 416 2.16 -8.81 -14.96
CA SER A 416 1.63 -9.97 -14.22
C SER A 416 0.55 -10.75 -14.97
N PHE A 417 -0.17 -10.09 -15.89
CA PHE A 417 -1.14 -10.73 -16.79
C PHE A 417 -0.50 -11.28 -18.09
N GLY A 418 0.82 -11.22 -18.23
CA GLY A 418 1.54 -11.63 -19.44
C GLY A 418 1.41 -10.63 -20.61
N LEU A 419 0.88 -9.43 -20.34
CA LEU A 419 0.57 -8.41 -21.36
C LEU A 419 1.63 -7.30 -21.40
N GLY A 420 2.81 -7.48 -20.80
CA GLY A 420 3.87 -6.46 -20.75
C GLY A 420 4.25 -5.90 -22.12
N HIS A 421 4.31 -6.76 -23.14
CA HIS A 421 4.58 -6.36 -24.53
C HIS A 421 3.47 -5.51 -25.16
N LYS A 422 2.25 -5.53 -24.60
CA LYS A 422 1.07 -4.73 -25.01
C LYS A 422 0.84 -3.49 -24.14
N PHE A 423 1.81 -3.07 -23.32
CA PHE A 423 1.61 -1.94 -22.40
C PHE A 423 1.15 -0.65 -23.10
N LYS A 424 1.64 -0.38 -24.32
CA LYS A 424 1.18 0.76 -25.13
C LYS A 424 -0.30 0.65 -25.49
N GLU A 425 -0.77 -0.52 -25.92
CA GLU A 425 -2.18 -0.78 -26.21
C GLU A 425 -3.05 -0.59 -24.96
N VAL A 426 -2.56 -1.00 -23.78
CA VAL A 426 -3.26 -0.77 -22.51
C VAL A 426 -3.37 0.72 -22.20
N LYS A 427 -2.32 1.52 -22.40
CA LYS A 427 -2.42 3.00 -22.23
C LYS A 427 -3.46 3.61 -23.18
N GLU A 428 -3.45 3.20 -24.45
CA GLU A 428 -4.46 3.66 -25.43
C GLU A 428 -5.87 3.23 -25.05
N MET A 429 -6.04 2.01 -24.54
CA MET A 429 -7.32 1.53 -24.04
C MET A 429 -7.75 2.30 -22.78
N TYR A 430 -6.83 2.69 -21.89
CA TYR A 430 -7.14 3.50 -20.70
C TYR A 430 -7.86 4.81 -21.06
N MET A 431 -7.34 5.52 -22.07
CA MET A 431 -7.96 6.74 -22.61
C MET A 431 -9.34 6.45 -23.22
N LYS A 432 -9.46 5.38 -24.02
CA LYS A 432 -10.75 4.96 -24.62
C LYS A 432 -11.78 4.59 -23.56
N VAL A 433 -11.36 3.88 -22.52
CA VAL A 433 -12.22 3.52 -21.38
C VAL A 433 -12.69 4.77 -20.67
N ASN A 434 -11.82 5.75 -20.40
CA ASN A 434 -12.24 7.01 -19.78
C ASN A 434 -13.37 7.69 -20.57
N ALA A 435 -13.21 7.83 -21.89
CA ALA A 435 -14.25 8.40 -22.74
C ALA A 435 -15.54 7.55 -22.71
N MET A 436 -15.40 6.22 -22.82
CA MET A 436 -16.51 5.27 -22.82
C MET A 436 -17.33 5.29 -21.52
N VAL A 437 -16.68 5.47 -20.36
CA VAL A 437 -17.36 5.56 -19.06
C VAL A 437 -17.88 6.97 -18.73
N GLY A 438 -17.81 7.89 -19.70
CA GLY A 438 -18.41 9.22 -19.61
C GLY A 438 -17.44 10.35 -19.27
N ASP A 439 -16.13 10.17 -19.40
CA ASP A 439 -15.08 11.12 -19.01
C ASP A 439 -15.12 11.47 -17.51
N ILE A 440 -14.36 10.74 -16.71
CA ILE A 440 -14.42 10.82 -15.25
C ILE A 440 -13.14 11.41 -14.65
N VAL A 441 -13.28 11.93 -13.43
CA VAL A 441 -12.15 12.16 -12.54
C VAL A 441 -11.50 10.80 -12.23
N LYS A 442 -10.18 10.70 -12.45
CA LYS A 442 -9.42 9.45 -12.31
C LYS A 442 -8.41 9.58 -11.18
N VAL A 443 -8.81 9.17 -9.99
CA VAL A 443 -7.94 9.07 -8.80
C VAL A 443 -8.39 7.84 -8.00
N THR A 444 -7.58 7.29 -7.11
CA THR A 444 -7.97 6.05 -6.42
C THR A 444 -9.30 6.22 -5.65
N PRO A 445 -10.29 5.31 -5.83
CA PRO A 445 -10.25 4.07 -6.60
C PRO A 445 -10.70 4.15 -8.08
N SER A 446 -11.27 5.25 -8.57
CA SER A 446 -11.76 5.37 -9.96
C SER A 446 -10.66 5.15 -11.02
N SER A 447 -9.43 5.61 -10.77
CA SER A 447 -8.29 5.36 -11.67
C SER A 447 -7.92 3.88 -11.82
N LYS A 448 -8.08 3.10 -10.74
CA LYS A 448 -7.89 1.64 -10.74
C LYS A 448 -8.97 0.98 -11.57
N MET A 449 -10.23 1.38 -11.40
CA MET A 449 -11.34 0.83 -12.19
C MET A 449 -11.11 1.01 -13.70
N VAL A 450 -10.69 2.20 -14.13
CA VAL A 450 -10.33 2.46 -15.54
C VAL A 450 -9.17 1.55 -15.99
N GLY A 451 -8.18 1.34 -15.13
CA GLY A 451 -7.03 0.45 -15.41
C GLY A 451 -7.44 -1.02 -15.56
N ASP A 452 -8.23 -1.54 -14.62
CA ASP A 452 -8.72 -2.91 -14.63
C ASP A 452 -9.58 -3.17 -15.88
N LEU A 453 -10.46 -2.23 -16.24
CA LEU A 453 -11.29 -2.32 -17.44
C LEU A 453 -10.45 -2.25 -18.72
N ALA A 454 -9.42 -1.40 -18.76
CA ALA A 454 -8.51 -1.31 -19.91
C ALA A 454 -7.74 -2.63 -20.13
N ILE A 455 -7.19 -3.21 -19.07
CA ILE A 455 -6.51 -4.52 -19.12
C ILE A 455 -7.49 -5.61 -19.57
N PHE A 456 -8.69 -5.62 -18.99
CA PHE A 456 -9.75 -6.57 -19.32
C PHE A 456 -10.14 -6.48 -20.81
N MET A 457 -10.30 -5.28 -21.34
CA MET A 457 -10.66 -5.09 -22.75
C MET A 457 -9.54 -5.53 -23.69
N VAL A 458 -8.28 -5.19 -23.41
CA VAL A 458 -7.13 -5.63 -24.22
C VAL A 458 -6.96 -7.14 -24.18
N LYS A 459 -7.19 -7.78 -23.03
CA LYS A 459 -7.07 -9.24 -22.87
C LYS A 459 -8.13 -10.00 -23.66
N ASN A 460 -9.34 -9.44 -23.78
CA ASN A 460 -10.49 -10.10 -24.40
C ASN A 460 -10.82 -9.56 -25.80
N ASP A 461 -9.91 -8.80 -26.42
CA ASP A 461 -10.09 -8.17 -27.74
C ASP A 461 -11.39 -7.35 -27.87
N LEU A 462 -11.75 -6.66 -26.79
CA LEU A 462 -12.94 -5.80 -26.70
C LEU A 462 -12.60 -4.36 -27.09
N THR A 463 -13.57 -3.68 -27.68
CA THR A 463 -13.51 -2.27 -28.05
C THR A 463 -14.76 -1.54 -27.54
N PRO A 464 -14.74 -0.20 -27.41
CA PRO A 464 -15.92 0.55 -27.00
C PRO A 464 -17.15 0.28 -27.87
N GLU A 465 -16.95 -0.02 -29.15
CA GLU A 465 -18.02 -0.28 -30.12
C GLU A 465 -18.62 -1.68 -29.96
N ASN A 466 -17.85 -2.67 -29.47
CA ASN A 466 -18.28 -4.07 -29.43
C ASN A 466 -18.59 -4.59 -28.02
N ILE A 467 -18.19 -3.88 -26.96
CA ILE A 467 -18.25 -4.36 -25.57
C ILE A 467 -19.67 -4.67 -25.11
N VAL A 468 -20.67 -3.90 -25.56
CA VAL A 468 -22.08 -4.12 -25.20
C VAL A 468 -22.59 -5.44 -25.77
N GLU A 469 -22.14 -5.80 -26.98
CA GLU A 469 -22.56 -7.02 -27.67
C GLU A 469 -21.74 -8.24 -27.20
N LYS A 470 -20.41 -8.13 -27.23
CA LYS A 470 -19.48 -9.24 -26.95
C LYS A 470 -19.20 -9.43 -25.45
N GLY A 471 -19.38 -8.39 -24.64
CA GLY A 471 -19.10 -8.41 -23.20
C GLY A 471 -20.25 -8.90 -22.34
N LYS A 472 -21.47 -9.03 -22.87
CA LYS A 472 -22.68 -9.37 -22.11
C LYS A 472 -22.54 -10.65 -21.26
N ASP A 473 -21.84 -11.65 -21.80
CA ASP A 473 -21.68 -12.97 -21.16
C ASP A 473 -20.39 -13.07 -20.33
N LEU A 474 -19.51 -12.06 -20.40
CA LEU A 474 -18.24 -12.05 -19.66
C LEU A 474 -18.44 -11.61 -18.21
N ALA A 475 -17.54 -12.06 -17.33
CA ALA A 475 -17.47 -11.57 -15.96
C ALA A 475 -16.56 -10.33 -15.93
N PHE A 476 -17.13 -9.17 -15.64
CA PHE A 476 -16.39 -7.92 -15.51
C PHE A 476 -15.56 -7.90 -14.21
N PRO A 477 -14.44 -7.16 -14.15
CA PRO A 477 -13.68 -6.98 -12.92
C PRO A 477 -14.55 -6.37 -11.80
N ASP A 478 -14.33 -6.80 -10.55
CA ASP A 478 -15.12 -6.35 -9.39
C ASP A 478 -15.10 -4.82 -9.20
N SER A 479 -13.99 -4.16 -9.55
CA SER A 479 -13.87 -2.71 -9.50
C SER A 479 -14.82 -2.00 -10.48
N VAL A 480 -15.04 -2.61 -11.65
CA VAL A 480 -15.97 -2.12 -12.68
C VAL A 480 -17.41 -2.33 -12.24
N VAL A 481 -17.72 -3.50 -11.69
CA VAL A 481 -19.05 -3.78 -11.13
C VAL A 481 -19.37 -2.81 -9.99
N SER A 482 -18.43 -2.60 -9.06
CA SER A 482 -18.60 -1.68 -7.94
C SER A 482 -18.81 -0.23 -8.39
N TYR A 483 -18.10 0.23 -9.43
CA TYR A 483 -18.31 1.56 -10.00
C TYR A 483 -19.72 1.72 -10.56
N PHE A 484 -20.14 0.81 -11.44
CA PHE A 484 -21.45 0.87 -12.08
C PHE A 484 -22.61 0.62 -11.12
N GLU A 485 -22.38 -0.06 -9.99
CA GLU A 485 -23.35 -0.21 -8.91
C GLU A 485 -23.58 1.13 -8.19
N GLY A 486 -22.69 2.11 -8.31
CA GLY A 486 -22.72 3.35 -7.52
C GLY A 486 -21.96 3.24 -6.20
N MET A 487 -21.27 2.11 -5.95
CA MET A 487 -20.43 1.91 -4.77
C MET A 487 -19.13 2.72 -4.81
N MET A 488 -18.84 3.49 -5.85
CA MET A 488 -17.73 4.47 -5.81
C MET A 488 -18.23 5.92 -5.71
N GLY A 489 -19.54 6.11 -5.52
CA GLY A 489 -20.20 7.40 -5.64
C GLY A 489 -20.79 7.60 -7.03
N GLN A 490 -21.25 8.83 -7.29
CA GLN A 490 -21.92 9.21 -8.52
C GLN A 490 -21.00 10.07 -9.39
N PRO A 491 -20.70 9.68 -10.65
CA PRO A 491 -19.89 10.50 -11.54
C PRO A 491 -20.68 11.72 -12.02
N VAL A 492 -19.97 12.81 -12.28
CA VAL A 492 -20.53 13.99 -12.98
C VAL A 492 -21.15 13.52 -14.31
N GLY A 493 -22.40 13.87 -14.59
CA GLY A 493 -23.11 13.47 -15.81
C GLY A 493 -23.69 12.05 -15.81
N GLY A 494 -23.55 11.28 -14.72
CA GLY A 494 -24.14 9.94 -14.59
C GLY A 494 -23.40 8.82 -15.32
N PHE A 495 -23.99 7.62 -15.30
CA PHE A 495 -23.42 6.42 -15.91
C PHE A 495 -23.95 6.20 -17.34
N PRO A 496 -23.15 5.62 -18.26
CA PRO A 496 -23.64 5.18 -19.55
C PRO A 496 -24.60 3.97 -19.45
N ASP A 497 -25.90 4.18 -19.71
CA ASP A 497 -26.97 3.19 -19.53
C ASP A 497 -26.69 1.80 -20.13
N GLY A 498 -26.24 1.74 -21.38
CA GLY A 498 -26.01 0.47 -22.08
C GLY A 498 -24.90 -0.35 -21.42
N LEU A 499 -23.83 0.30 -21.00
CA LEU A 499 -22.69 -0.33 -20.35
C LEU A 499 -23.02 -0.71 -18.90
N GLN A 500 -23.74 0.16 -18.17
CA GLN A 500 -24.18 -0.14 -16.81
C GLN A 500 -25.03 -1.41 -16.76
N LYS A 501 -25.99 -1.56 -17.70
CA LYS A 501 -26.87 -2.73 -17.77
C LYS A 501 -26.12 -4.04 -17.97
N ILE A 502 -25.15 -4.09 -18.90
CA ILE A 502 -24.41 -5.33 -19.17
C ILE A 502 -23.42 -5.69 -18.06
N VAL A 503 -22.87 -4.69 -17.36
CA VAL A 503 -21.97 -4.92 -16.22
C VAL A 503 -22.76 -5.44 -15.02
N LEU A 504 -23.93 -4.85 -14.72
CA LEU A 504 -24.73 -5.18 -13.54
C LEU A 504 -25.59 -6.43 -13.71
N LYS A 505 -25.90 -6.85 -14.94
CA LYS A 505 -26.65 -8.09 -15.23
C LYS A 505 -27.97 -8.20 -14.44
N GLY A 506 -28.69 -7.09 -14.33
CA GLY A 506 -29.97 -7.00 -13.60
C GLY A 506 -29.85 -6.69 -12.10
N LYS A 507 -28.64 -6.47 -11.58
CA LYS A 507 -28.45 -5.89 -10.23
C LYS A 507 -28.87 -4.42 -10.25
N GLU A 508 -29.66 -4.01 -9.26
CA GLU A 508 -30.11 -2.63 -9.12
C GLU A 508 -28.97 -1.73 -8.61
N PRO A 509 -28.64 -0.62 -9.30
CA PRO A 509 -27.64 0.34 -8.83
C PRO A 509 -28.19 1.23 -7.72
N ILE A 510 -27.29 1.78 -6.91
CA ILE A 510 -27.59 2.74 -5.85
C ILE A 510 -27.30 4.18 -6.31
N THR A 511 -28.04 5.13 -5.73
CA THR A 511 -27.87 6.58 -5.99
C THR A 511 -27.62 7.39 -4.72
N CYS A 512 -27.80 6.79 -3.54
CA CYS A 512 -27.43 7.36 -2.25
C CYS A 512 -25.93 7.18 -1.97
N ARG A 513 -25.45 7.76 -0.86
CA ARG A 513 -24.07 7.53 -0.43
C ARG A 513 -23.96 6.09 0.05
N PRO A 514 -22.98 5.30 -0.42
CA PRO A 514 -22.89 3.88 -0.09
C PRO A 514 -22.85 3.59 1.43
N GLY A 515 -22.23 4.48 2.22
CA GLY A 515 -22.18 4.35 3.68
C GLY A 515 -23.55 4.41 4.38
N GLU A 516 -24.58 5.02 3.76
CA GLU A 516 -25.94 5.06 4.30
C GLU A 516 -26.62 3.67 4.31
N LEU A 517 -26.14 2.75 3.47
CA LEU A 517 -26.68 1.40 3.34
C LEU A 517 -25.97 0.39 4.24
N LEU A 518 -24.81 0.77 4.80
CA LEU A 518 -23.98 -0.12 5.60
C LEU A 518 -24.39 -0.04 7.07
N PRO A 519 -24.56 -1.19 7.76
CA PRO A 519 -24.81 -1.17 9.19
C PRO A 519 -23.60 -0.57 9.92
N PRO A 520 -23.81 0.16 11.04
CA PRO A 520 -22.73 0.66 11.86
C PRO A 520 -21.76 -0.45 12.28
N VAL A 521 -20.47 -0.15 12.32
CA VAL A 521 -19.47 -1.09 12.84
C VAL A 521 -19.67 -1.29 14.34
N ASP A 522 -19.67 -2.55 14.78
CA ASP A 522 -19.59 -2.92 16.19
C ASP A 522 -18.12 -3.07 16.63
N PHE A 523 -17.58 -2.00 17.20
CA PHE A 523 -16.18 -1.97 17.64
C PHE A 523 -15.88 -2.93 18.79
N GLU A 524 -16.85 -3.19 19.68
CA GLU A 524 -16.68 -4.10 20.81
C GLU A 524 -16.56 -5.55 20.31
N ALA A 525 -17.42 -5.94 19.37
CA ALA A 525 -17.36 -7.25 18.74
C ALA A 525 -16.03 -7.48 18.01
N ILE A 526 -15.54 -6.49 17.27
CA ILE A 526 -14.22 -6.56 16.60
C ILE A 526 -13.09 -6.68 17.63
N GLY A 527 -13.12 -5.89 18.71
CA GLY A 527 -12.14 -6.00 19.78
C GLY A 527 -12.08 -7.40 20.40
N LYS A 528 -13.25 -8.00 20.68
CA LYS A 528 -13.35 -9.39 21.16
C LYS A 528 -12.82 -10.39 20.13
N GLN A 529 -13.11 -10.19 18.85
CA GLN A 529 -12.62 -11.05 17.76
C GLN A 529 -11.10 -11.04 17.69
N ILE A 530 -10.46 -9.87 17.71
CA ILE A 530 -9.00 -9.74 17.69
C ILE A 530 -8.39 -10.43 18.93
N ALA A 531 -8.96 -10.19 20.11
CA ALA A 531 -8.48 -10.79 21.35
C ALA A 531 -8.56 -12.32 21.34
N GLN A 532 -9.68 -12.89 20.88
CA GLN A 532 -9.84 -14.34 20.77
C GLN A 532 -8.92 -14.97 19.72
N LYS A 533 -8.78 -14.33 18.56
CA LYS A 533 -8.00 -14.86 17.44
C LYS A 533 -6.50 -14.76 17.69
N HIS A 534 -6.06 -13.67 18.30
CA HIS A 534 -4.64 -13.35 18.41
C HIS A 534 -4.09 -13.37 19.84
N GLY A 535 -4.92 -13.48 20.87
CA GLY A 535 -4.47 -13.48 22.26
C GLY A 535 -3.80 -12.16 22.67
N ILE A 536 -4.24 -11.04 22.09
CA ILE A 536 -3.78 -9.68 22.40
C ILE A 536 -4.94 -8.84 22.90
N THR A 537 -4.67 -7.81 23.68
CA THR A 537 -5.69 -6.81 24.05
C THR A 537 -5.60 -5.66 23.05
N PRO A 538 -6.53 -5.54 22.09
CA PRO A 538 -6.47 -4.46 21.09
C PRO A 538 -6.88 -3.12 21.70
N ASP A 539 -6.24 -2.04 21.26
CA ASP A 539 -6.75 -0.69 21.48
C ASP A 539 -7.69 -0.25 20.34
N MET A 540 -8.22 0.99 20.40
CA MET A 540 -9.12 1.49 19.35
C MET A 540 -8.44 1.58 17.98
N ARG A 541 -7.13 1.85 17.92
CA ARG A 541 -6.37 1.95 16.67
C ARG A 541 -6.17 0.58 16.04
N ASP A 542 -5.95 -0.46 16.85
CA ASP A 542 -5.97 -1.85 16.39
C ASP A 542 -7.34 -2.21 15.80
N ILE A 543 -8.42 -1.86 16.51
CA ILE A 543 -9.81 -2.11 16.07
C ILE A 543 -10.12 -1.38 14.75
N LEU A 544 -9.75 -0.11 14.62
CA LEU A 544 -9.94 0.67 13.39
C LEU A 544 -9.12 0.11 12.24
N SER A 545 -7.84 -0.20 12.48
CA SER A 545 -6.96 -0.80 11.48
C SER A 545 -7.52 -2.13 10.99
N TYR A 546 -8.03 -2.97 11.90
CA TYR A 546 -8.67 -4.24 11.57
C TYR A 546 -10.00 -4.03 10.84
N SER A 547 -10.79 -3.01 11.20
CA SER A 547 -12.05 -2.69 10.52
C SER A 547 -11.82 -2.27 9.07
N LEU A 548 -10.73 -1.57 8.79
CA LEU A 548 -10.34 -1.15 7.44
C LEU A 548 -9.69 -2.29 6.66
N TYR A 549 -8.85 -3.09 7.31
CA TYR A 549 -7.94 -4.05 6.69
C TYR A 549 -7.80 -5.40 7.42
N PRO A 550 -8.87 -6.19 7.63
CA PRO A 550 -8.86 -7.34 8.54
C PRO A 550 -7.73 -8.34 8.26
N LYS A 551 -7.61 -8.79 7.00
CA LYS A 551 -6.60 -9.75 6.57
C LYS A 551 -5.17 -9.20 6.68
N VAL A 552 -4.98 -7.92 6.40
CA VAL A 552 -3.64 -7.30 6.46
C VAL A 552 -3.15 -7.24 7.90
N ILE A 553 -4.06 -6.90 8.82
CA ILE A 553 -3.75 -6.84 10.25
C ILE A 553 -3.52 -8.25 10.80
N ASP A 554 -4.30 -9.24 10.37
CA ASP A 554 -4.01 -10.65 10.69
C ASP A 554 -2.58 -11.04 10.28
N ASP A 555 -2.23 -10.78 9.01
CA ASP A 555 -0.91 -11.11 8.46
C ASP A 555 0.21 -10.34 9.17
N TYR A 556 -0.02 -9.08 9.55
CA TYR A 556 0.92 -8.27 10.33
C TYR A 556 1.13 -8.81 11.75
N ILE A 557 0.05 -9.16 12.46
CA ILE A 557 0.15 -9.74 13.81
C ILE A 557 0.88 -11.09 13.76
N VAL A 558 0.59 -11.93 12.78
CA VAL A 558 1.30 -13.20 12.56
C VAL A 558 2.78 -12.96 12.27
N PHE A 559 3.09 -12.00 11.39
CA PHE A 559 4.47 -11.62 11.10
C PHE A 559 5.21 -11.19 12.38
N LYS A 560 4.64 -10.27 13.16
CA LYS A 560 5.24 -9.77 14.40
C LYS A 560 5.42 -10.86 15.44
N LYS A 561 4.48 -11.81 15.56
CA LYS A 561 4.65 -13.00 16.41
C LYS A 561 5.83 -13.85 15.96
N HIS A 562 6.04 -13.98 14.65
CA HIS A 562 7.06 -14.88 14.09
C HIS A 562 8.47 -14.28 14.03
N TYR A 563 8.59 -12.99 13.73
CA TYR A 563 9.86 -12.29 13.50
C TYR A 563 10.16 -11.15 14.50
N GLY A 564 9.18 -10.71 15.29
CA GLY A 564 9.31 -9.57 16.19
C GLY A 564 8.97 -8.24 15.51
N ASP A 565 9.15 -7.14 16.26
CA ASP A 565 9.01 -5.78 15.75
C ASP A 565 10.32 -5.35 15.08
N LEU A 566 10.29 -5.14 13.76
CA LEU A 566 11.46 -4.78 12.96
C LEU A 566 11.47 -3.30 12.56
N SER A 567 10.56 -2.49 13.11
CA SER A 567 10.43 -1.07 12.76
C SER A 567 11.70 -0.24 13.04
N ARG A 568 12.50 -0.64 14.03
CA ARG A 568 13.78 -0.02 14.41
C ARG A 568 14.99 -0.50 13.61
N MET A 569 14.83 -1.55 12.79
CA MET A 569 15.90 -2.06 11.93
C MET A 569 16.19 -1.07 10.81
N GLU A 570 17.46 -0.92 10.43
CA GLU A 570 17.85 -0.10 9.27
C GLU A 570 17.26 -0.64 7.96
N SER A 571 16.91 0.26 7.03
CA SER A 571 16.32 -0.12 5.74
C SER A 571 17.18 -1.06 4.89
N PRO A 572 18.52 -0.89 4.81
CA PRO A 572 19.37 -1.84 4.11
C PRO A 572 19.26 -3.27 4.67
N LEU A 573 19.15 -3.42 5.99
CA LEU A 573 19.02 -4.74 6.64
C LEU A 573 17.63 -5.33 6.41
N PHE A 574 16.58 -4.51 6.46
CA PHE A 574 15.21 -4.97 6.23
C PHE A 574 14.99 -5.47 4.80
N PHE A 575 15.47 -4.74 3.79
CA PHE A 575 15.26 -5.11 2.39
C PHE A 575 16.24 -6.19 1.92
N TYR A 576 17.53 -6.07 2.26
CA TYR A 576 18.60 -6.89 1.66
C TYR A 576 19.22 -7.92 2.61
N GLY A 577 18.89 -7.90 3.91
CA GLY A 577 19.43 -8.82 4.90
C GLY A 577 20.92 -8.61 5.22
N LEU A 578 21.54 -9.65 5.78
CA LEU A 578 22.94 -9.62 6.22
C LEU A 578 23.90 -9.97 5.08
N LYS A 579 25.04 -9.26 5.02
CA LYS A 579 26.16 -9.63 4.17
C LYS A 579 27.03 -10.67 4.89
N ARG A 580 27.39 -11.74 4.19
CA ARG A 580 28.25 -12.79 4.75
C ARG A 580 29.59 -12.19 5.18
N GLY A 581 30.00 -12.47 6.41
CA GLY A 581 31.29 -12.04 6.95
C GLY A 581 31.33 -10.61 7.48
N VAL A 582 30.23 -9.85 7.40
CA VAL A 582 30.16 -8.46 7.86
C VAL A 582 29.20 -8.38 9.04
N PRO A 583 29.64 -7.91 10.22
CA PRO A 583 28.75 -7.67 11.35
C PRO A 583 27.82 -6.49 11.06
N ALA A 584 26.59 -6.57 11.56
CA ALA A 584 25.61 -5.51 11.51
C ALA A 584 25.00 -5.29 12.90
N GLU A 585 24.79 -4.03 13.25
CA GLU A 585 24.07 -3.64 14.45
C GLU A 585 22.57 -3.63 14.17
N VAL A 586 21.79 -4.29 15.03
CA VAL A 586 20.34 -4.35 14.91
C VAL A 586 19.70 -3.93 16.22
N GLU A 587 19.13 -2.74 16.23
CA GLU A 587 18.31 -2.27 17.33
C GLU A 587 16.92 -2.94 17.28
N VAL A 588 16.59 -3.71 18.31
CA VAL A 588 15.29 -4.39 18.42
C VAL A 588 14.35 -3.69 19.41
N GLU A 589 14.91 -2.98 20.37
CA GLU A 589 14.23 -2.15 21.35
C GLU A 589 15.16 -1.00 21.73
N GLU A 590 14.61 0.05 22.33
CA GLU A 590 15.39 1.19 22.81
C GLU A 590 16.53 0.73 23.74
N GLY A 591 17.77 1.05 23.37
CA GLY A 591 18.98 0.67 24.09
C GLY A 591 19.37 -0.81 23.99
N LYS A 592 18.65 -1.64 23.22
CA LYS A 592 18.98 -3.05 22.99
C LYS A 592 19.38 -3.31 21.54
N ILE A 593 20.68 -3.46 21.35
CA ILE A 593 21.31 -3.68 20.05
C ILE A 593 21.96 -5.05 20.05
N PHE A 594 21.68 -5.86 19.03
CA PHE A 594 22.41 -7.10 18.75
C PHE A 594 23.46 -6.84 17.67
N ILE A 595 24.68 -7.36 17.87
CA ILE A 595 25.69 -7.41 16.81
C ILE A 595 25.59 -8.77 16.14
N ILE A 596 25.09 -8.80 14.90
CA ILE A 596 24.79 -10.03 14.18
C ILE A 596 25.62 -10.12 12.91
N GLN A 597 26.24 -11.28 12.70
CA GLN A 597 26.98 -11.58 11.48
C GLN A 597 26.50 -12.91 10.88
N LEU A 598 26.24 -12.92 9.57
CA LEU A 598 26.05 -14.16 8.82
C LEU A 598 27.41 -14.82 8.56
N VAL A 599 27.65 -16.00 9.13
CA VAL A 599 28.93 -16.73 9.02
C VAL A 599 28.93 -17.66 7.81
N SER A 600 27.93 -18.54 7.73
CA SER A 600 27.84 -19.53 6.65
C SER A 600 26.41 -20.00 6.43
N MET A 601 26.14 -20.46 5.22
CA MET A 601 24.91 -21.14 4.85
C MET A 601 25.28 -22.51 4.28
N GLY A 602 24.68 -23.56 4.84
CA GLY A 602 24.85 -24.95 4.41
C GLY A 602 24.16 -25.26 3.09
N LYS A 603 24.43 -26.46 2.58
CA LYS A 603 23.65 -27.04 1.47
C LYS A 603 22.25 -27.40 1.96
N VAL A 604 21.31 -27.54 1.02
CA VAL A 604 19.99 -28.09 1.30
C VAL A 604 20.13 -29.56 1.70
N ASP A 605 19.50 -29.96 2.80
CA ASP A 605 19.44 -31.34 3.25
C ASP A 605 18.31 -32.13 2.56
N SER A 606 18.15 -33.41 2.93
CA SER A 606 17.13 -34.31 2.36
C SER A 606 15.69 -33.91 2.68
N GLU A 607 15.48 -33.01 3.64
CA GLU A 607 14.16 -32.52 4.04
C GLU A 607 13.88 -31.12 3.49
N GLY A 608 14.83 -30.53 2.76
CA GLY A 608 14.70 -29.21 2.15
C GLY A 608 15.21 -28.05 2.99
N TYR A 609 15.85 -28.32 4.12
CA TYR A 609 16.36 -27.26 5.00
C TYR A 609 17.82 -26.92 4.70
N ARG A 610 18.16 -25.64 4.87
CA ARG A 610 19.54 -25.15 4.95
C ARG A 610 19.85 -24.76 6.38
N GLN A 611 20.98 -25.25 6.90
CA GLN A 611 21.51 -24.74 8.15
C GLN A 611 22.22 -23.40 7.91
N VAL A 612 21.71 -22.34 8.52
CA VAL A 612 22.30 -21.00 8.50
C VAL A 612 22.98 -20.76 9.84
N VAL A 613 24.24 -20.35 9.80
CA VAL A 613 25.07 -20.09 10.99
C VAL A 613 25.30 -18.60 11.10
N PHE A 614 24.95 -18.06 12.26
CA PHE A 614 25.16 -16.68 12.67
C PHE A 614 26.15 -16.61 13.83
N GLU A 615 26.76 -15.45 13.98
CA GLU A 615 27.42 -15.03 15.21
C GLU A 615 26.62 -13.86 15.78
N VAL A 616 26.21 -13.96 17.05
CA VAL A 616 25.45 -12.93 17.77
C VAL A 616 26.20 -12.59 19.05
N ASP A 617 26.64 -11.34 19.18
CA ASP A 617 27.42 -10.85 20.33
C ASP A 617 28.60 -11.80 20.68
N GLY A 618 29.32 -12.26 19.65
CA GLY A 618 30.45 -13.20 19.77
C GLY A 618 30.09 -14.67 19.95
N ASN A 619 28.80 -15.02 19.99
CA ASN A 619 28.33 -16.39 20.18
C ASN A 619 27.77 -16.99 18.90
N ARG A 620 28.20 -18.21 18.54
CA ARG A 620 27.65 -18.90 17.37
C ARG A 620 26.24 -19.43 17.64
N ARG A 621 25.38 -19.26 16.64
CA ARG A 621 24.01 -19.77 16.58
C ARG A 621 23.80 -20.44 15.24
N ALA A 622 23.08 -21.55 15.22
CA ALA A 622 22.69 -22.25 14.00
C ALA A 622 21.17 -22.38 13.96
N MET A 623 20.60 -22.19 12.78
CA MET A 623 19.16 -22.32 12.53
C MET A 623 18.91 -23.03 11.21
N ASN A 624 17.93 -23.92 11.18
CA ASN A 624 17.50 -24.58 9.95
C ASN A 624 16.36 -23.77 9.33
N ILE A 625 16.52 -23.40 8.06
CA ILE A 625 15.54 -22.62 7.29
C ILE A 625 15.14 -23.44 6.07
N LEU A 626 13.84 -23.57 5.83
CA LEU A 626 13.32 -24.29 4.66
C LEU A 626 13.64 -23.51 3.38
N ASP A 627 14.31 -24.14 2.43
CA ASP A 627 14.51 -23.59 1.09
C ASP A 627 13.23 -23.78 0.28
N LYS A 628 12.51 -22.68 0.01
CA LYS A 628 11.23 -22.70 -0.70
C LYS A 628 11.37 -23.08 -2.17
N THR A 629 12.59 -23.07 -2.72
CA THR A 629 12.87 -23.59 -4.06
C THR A 629 13.08 -25.10 -4.06
N TYR A 630 13.30 -25.70 -2.89
CA TYR A 630 13.46 -27.14 -2.75
C TYR A 630 12.18 -27.84 -3.20
N ARG A 631 12.34 -28.63 -4.25
CA ARG A 631 11.37 -29.64 -4.64
C ARG A 631 11.92 -30.96 -4.12
N SER A 632 11.19 -31.64 -3.24
CA SER A 632 11.61 -32.96 -2.76
C SER A 632 11.93 -33.86 -3.95
N GLU A 633 12.92 -34.76 -3.80
CA GLU A 633 13.14 -35.82 -4.80
C GLU A 633 11.90 -36.72 -4.95
N LYS A 634 10.95 -36.67 -4.01
CA LYS A 634 9.61 -37.27 -4.14
C LYS A 634 8.64 -36.47 -5.04
N ALA A 635 8.84 -35.16 -5.18
CA ALA A 635 8.06 -34.27 -6.06
C ALA A 635 8.68 -34.11 -7.46
N VAL A 636 9.96 -34.46 -7.60
CA VAL A 636 10.56 -34.87 -8.88
C VAL A 636 10.50 -36.39 -8.95
N SER A 637 9.31 -36.98 -8.81
CA SER A 637 9.18 -38.38 -9.21
C SER A 637 9.60 -38.44 -10.67
N ALA A 638 10.61 -39.25 -10.99
CA ALA A 638 10.69 -39.85 -12.31
C ALA A 638 9.25 -40.27 -12.64
N THR A 639 8.63 -39.62 -13.63
CA THR A 639 7.27 -39.93 -14.08
C THR A 639 7.21 -41.44 -14.22
N ALA A 640 6.51 -42.10 -13.31
CA ALA A 640 6.43 -43.56 -13.29
C ALA A 640 5.77 -43.93 -14.61
N MET A 641 6.44 -44.76 -15.42
CA MET A 641 5.88 -45.20 -16.69
C MET A 641 5.09 -46.47 -16.43
N ALA A 642 3.92 -46.61 -17.06
CA ALA A 642 3.19 -47.87 -16.99
C ALA A 642 4.03 -48.97 -17.66
N ASP A 643 4.15 -50.13 -17.01
CA ASP A 643 4.79 -51.28 -17.62
C ASP A 643 3.90 -51.82 -18.76
N PRO A 644 4.32 -51.78 -20.04
CA PRO A 644 3.50 -52.27 -21.15
C PRO A 644 3.18 -53.77 -21.07
N ALA A 645 3.93 -54.53 -20.26
CA ALA A 645 3.69 -55.95 -20.03
C ALA A 645 2.70 -56.22 -18.88
N ASN A 646 2.32 -55.19 -18.11
CA ASN A 646 1.40 -55.32 -17.00
C ASN A 646 0.00 -54.77 -17.37
N PRO A 647 -1.01 -55.62 -17.62
CA PRO A 647 -2.34 -55.17 -18.01
C PRO A 647 -3.08 -54.41 -16.90
N ASP A 648 -2.65 -54.56 -15.65
CA ASP A 648 -3.19 -53.85 -14.48
C ASP A 648 -2.70 -52.39 -14.39
N GLU A 649 -1.78 -51.96 -15.25
CA GLU A 649 -1.26 -50.59 -15.28
C GLU A 649 -1.70 -49.85 -16.54
N ILE A 650 -2.37 -48.71 -16.36
CA ILE A 650 -2.79 -47.84 -17.48
C ILE A 650 -1.85 -46.65 -17.58
N GLY A 651 -1.16 -46.54 -18.72
CA GLY A 651 -0.36 -45.37 -19.08
C GLY A 651 -1.11 -44.38 -19.97
N ALA A 652 -0.63 -43.14 -20.03
CA ALA A 652 -1.12 -42.12 -20.96
C ALA A 652 -0.80 -42.50 -22.41
N SER A 653 -1.81 -42.55 -23.27
CA SER A 653 -1.62 -42.85 -24.69
C SER A 653 -0.96 -41.71 -25.47
N ILE A 654 -1.08 -40.46 -24.99
CA ILE A 654 -0.55 -39.25 -25.61
C ILE A 654 -0.04 -38.28 -24.52
N PRO A 655 0.96 -37.42 -24.80
CA PRO A 655 1.31 -36.34 -23.90
C PRO A 655 0.21 -35.27 -23.94
N GLY A 656 -0.20 -34.76 -22.78
CA GLY A 656 -1.32 -33.82 -22.70
C GLY A 656 -1.65 -33.43 -21.27
N THR A 657 -2.81 -32.84 -21.05
CA THR A 657 -3.32 -32.49 -19.71
C THR A 657 -4.50 -33.39 -19.37
N VAL A 658 -4.56 -33.94 -18.16
CA VAL A 658 -5.71 -34.70 -17.67
C VAL A 658 -6.90 -33.76 -17.55
N SER A 659 -7.86 -33.85 -18.49
CA SER A 659 -9.06 -33.00 -18.54
C SER A 659 -10.08 -33.44 -17.50
N LYS A 660 -10.35 -34.75 -17.41
CA LYS A 660 -11.31 -35.33 -16.44
C LYS A 660 -10.93 -36.74 -15.99
N ILE A 661 -11.24 -37.05 -14.74
CA ILE A 661 -11.18 -38.40 -14.17
C ILE A 661 -12.62 -38.89 -13.95
N LEU A 662 -13.01 -39.98 -14.61
CA LEU A 662 -14.40 -40.45 -14.70
C LEU A 662 -14.77 -41.54 -13.67
N VAL A 663 -13.81 -41.95 -12.85
CA VAL A 663 -13.93 -43.04 -11.86
C VAL A 663 -13.23 -42.66 -10.55
N LYS A 664 -13.59 -43.34 -9.47
CA LYS A 664 -12.94 -43.24 -8.16
C LYS A 664 -12.25 -44.55 -7.80
N GLU A 665 -11.28 -44.50 -6.89
CA GLU A 665 -10.68 -45.70 -6.33
C GLU A 665 -11.75 -46.59 -5.70
N GLY A 666 -11.72 -47.88 -6.03
CA GLY A 666 -12.70 -48.86 -5.61
C GLY A 666 -13.88 -49.07 -6.57
N ASP A 667 -14.03 -48.26 -7.63
CA ASP A 667 -15.13 -48.42 -8.59
C ASP A 667 -14.94 -49.66 -9.47
N ILE A 668 -16.05 -50.37 -9.74
CA ILE A 668 -16.11 -51.47 -10.72
C ILE A 668 -16.39 -50.88 -12.12
N PHE A 669 -15.69 -51.39 -13.15
CA PHE A 669 -15.85 -50.96 -14.54
C PHE A 669 -15.86 -52.14 -15.52
N THR A 670 -16.42 -51.87 -16.70
CA THR A 670 -16.41 -52.76 -17.85
C THR A 670 -15.42 -52.26 -18.91
N ALA A 671 -14.94 -53.16 -19.77
CA ALA A 671 -13.90 -52.88 -20.79
C ALA A 671 -14.23 -51.71 -21.74
N ASP A 672 -15.51 -51.38 -21.91
CA ASP A 672 -15.99 -50.30 -22.78
C ASP A 672 -16.07 -48.92 -22.11
N LYS A 673 -15.99 -48.87 -20.78
CA LYS A 673 -16.09 -47.66 -19.96
C LYS A 673 -14.80 -46.85 -20.03
N SER A 674 -14.93 -45.54 -20.26
CA SER A 674 -13.78 -44.62 -20.21
C SER A 674 -13.47 -44.25 -18.76
N LEU A 675 -12.19 -44.24 -18.40
CA LEU A 675 -11.73 -44.02 -17.02
C LEU A 675 -11.12 -42.62 -16.84
N ILE A 676 -10.35 -42.13 -17.81
CA ILE A 676 -9.73 -40.79 -17.81
C ILE A 676 -9.84 -40.16 -19.20
N VAL A 677 -9.93 -38.83 -19.27
CA VAL A 677 -9.85 -38.05 -20.51
C VAL A 677 -8.59 -37.18 -20.49
N ILE A 678 -7.77 -37.27 -21.54
CA ILE A 678 -6.57 -36.45 -21.74
C ILE A 678 -6.83 -35.48 -22.89
N GLU A 679 -6.56 -34.21 -22.67
CA GLU A 679 -6.59 -33.17 -23.70
C GLU A 679 -5.18 -32.89 -24.22
N ALA A 680 -5.00 -32.95 -25.53
CA ALA A 680 -3.79 -32.50 -26.20
C ALA A 680 -4.16 -31.72 -27.46
N MET A 681 -3.57 -30.52 -27.63
CA MET A 681 -3.81 -29.66 -28.80
C MET A 681 -5.31 -29.43 -29.11
N LYS A 682 -6.15 -29.22 -28.09
CA LYS A 682 -7.61 -29.03 -28.17
C LYS A 682 -8.40 -30.27 -28.63
N MET A 683 -7.78 -31.45 -28.61
CA MET A 683 -8.45 -32.73 -28.84
C MET A 683 -8.49 -33.55 -27.55
N GLU A 684 -9.68 -34.05 -27.21
CA GLU A 684 -9.89 -34.93 -26.06
C GLU A 684 -9.76 -36.40 -26.48
N THR A 685 -9.00 -37.17 -25.70
CA THR A 685 -8.80 -38.62 -25.89
C THR A 685 -9.17 -39.35 -24.62
N SER A 686 -10.17 -40.23 -24.71
CA SER A 686 -10.62 -41.06 -23.59
C SER A 686 -9.81 -42.34 -23.48
N ILE A 687 -9.29 -42.63 -22.29
CA ILE A 687 -8.53 -43.84 -21.96
C ILE A 687 -9.49 -44.91 -21.42
N LYS A 688 -9.42 -46.12 -21.99
CA LYS A 688 -10.25 -47.27 -21.64
C LYS A 688 -9.39 -48.43 -21.11
N PRO A 689 -9.94 -49.31 -20.25
CA PRO A 689 -9.23 -50.46 -19.71
C PRO A 689 -9.16 -51.62 -20.71
N GLN A 690 -8.25 -52.56 -20.49
CA GLN A 690 -8.06 -53.75 -21.34
C GLN A 690 -9.00 -54.92 -20.98
N GLY A 691 -9.80 -54.79 -19.93
CA GLY A 691 -10.73 -55.80 -19.44
C GLY A 691 -11.74 -55.23 -18.45
N ASN A 692 -12.54 -56.10 -17.84
CA ASN A 692 -13.39 -55.73 -16.70
C ASN A 692 -12.57 -55.79 -15.42
N GLY A 693 -12.93 -55.00 -14.42
CA GLY A 693 -12.19 -55.02 -13.16
C GLY A 693 -12.57 -53.90 -12.22
N LYS A 694 -11.68 -53.65 -11.25
CA LYS A 694 -11.86 -52.65 -10.20
C LYS A 694 -10.70 -51.67 -10.17
N VAL A 695 -10.98 -50.38 -9.93
CA VAL A 695 -9.93 -49.36 -9.80
C VAL A 695 -9.22 -49.54 -8.46
N LYS A 696 -7.90 -49.74 -8.50
CA LYS A 696 -7.08 -49.93 -7.30
C LYS A 696 -6.54 -48.62 -6.76
N GLU A 697 -5.95 -47.80 -7.64
CA GLU A 697 -5.26 -46.56 -7.27
C GLU A 697 -5.25 -45.57 -8.45
N ILE A 698 -5.47 -44.29 -8.20
CA ILE A 698 -5.38 -43.22 -9.21
C ILE A 698 -4.18 -42.32 -8.88
N LEU A 699 -3.22 -42.23 -9.81
CA LEU A 699 -1.89 -41.62 -9.57
C LEU A 699 -1.75 -40.20 -10.14
N VAL A 700 -2.79 -39.67 -10.76
CA VAL A 700 -2.82 -38.34 -11.41
C VAL A 700 -4.01 -37.50 -10.96
N LYS A 701 -3.95 -36.18 -11.16
CA LYS A 701 -5.02 -35.22 -10.83
C LYS A 701 -5.56 -34.50 -12.07
N GLU A 702 -6.81 -34.06 -12.02
CA GLU A 702 -7.36 -33.16 -13.06
C GLU A 702 -6.52 -31.86 -13.15
N GLY A 703 -6.22 -31.44 -14.38
CA GLY A 703 -5.31 -30.32 -14.67
C GLY A 703 -3.82 -30.67 -14.63
N GLN A 704 -3.43 -31.90 -14.30
CA GLN A 704 -2.04 -32.34 -14.34
C GLN A 704 -1.58 -32.61 -15.77
N ALA A 705 -0.39 -32.11 -16.13
CA ALA A 705 0.27 -32.46 -17.39
C ALA A 705 0.94 -33.85 -17.27
N VAL A 706 0.73 -34.70 -18.27
CA VAL A 706 1.24 -36.07 -18.35
C VAL A 706 2.01 -36.30 -19.65
N LYS A 707 3.03 -37.17 -19.63
CA LYS A 707 3.79 -37.62 -20.81
C LYS A 707 3.21 -38.90 -21.38
N ALA A 708 3.42 -39.16 -22.67
CA ALA A 708 3.08 -40.47 -23.24
C ALA A 708 3.78 -41.59 -22.47
N GLY A 709 3.03 -42.62 -22.08
CA GLY A 709 3.48 -43.77 -21.30
C GLY A 709 3.53 -43.56 -19.79
N GLU A 710 3.24 -42.35 -19.28
CA GLU A 710 3.17 -42.08 -17.84
C GLU A 710 2.00 -42.83 -17.19
N LEU A 711 2.25 -43.53 -16.10
CA LEU A 711 1.30 -44.33 -15.34
C LEU A 711 0.22 -43.42 -14.73
N LEU A 712 -1.02 -43.63 -15.15
CA LEU A 712 -2.19 -42.85 -14.75
C LEU A 712 -2.92 -43.50 -13.57
N MET A 713 -3.10 -44.82 -13.62
CA MET A 713 -3.84 -45.57 -12.63
C MET A 713 -3.45 -47.05 -12.61
N ARG A 714 -3.71 -47.70 -11.48
CA ARG A 714 -3.62 -49.16 -11.30
C ARG A 714 -5.00 -49.76 -11.16
N LEU A 715 -5.17 -50.92 -11.76
CA LEU A 715 -6.39 -51.71 -11.80
C LEU A 715 -6.17 -53.05 -11.11
N ASP A 716 -7.25 -53.70 -10.70
CA ASP A 716 -7.30 -55.15 -10.47
C ASP A 716 -8.23 -55.71 -11.55
N LEU A 717 -7.68 -56.20 -12.67
CA LEU A 717 -8.46 -56.83 -13.73
C LEU A 717 -8.89 -58.25 -13.35
N GLU A 718 -10.09 -58.65 -13.79
CA GLU A 718 -10.67 -59.98 -13.52
C GLU A 718 -10.27 -61.06 -14.53
#